data_AF-A0A2D6FWH2-F1
#
_entry.id   AF-A0A2D6FWH2-F1
#
_cell.length_a   1.000
_cell.length_b   1.000
_cell.length_c   1.000
_cell.angle_alpha   90.00
_cell.angle_beta   90.00
_cell.angle_gamma   90.00
#
_symmetry.space_group_name_H-M   'P 1'
#
loop_
_entity.id
_entity.type
_entity.pdbx_description
1 polymer ?
#
loop_
_entity_poly.entity_id
_entity_poly.type
_entity_poly.pdbx_seq_one_letter_code
_entity_poly.pdbx_strand_id
1 'polypeptide(L)'
;MADATPDLETKDAEADAQPTADAEVDGAEPEKPAGEAEQTRTGGTGGTTKPEPDDNGGAPSPPGTAKAREPAAQQAEEAGAGTDDDAESDAEADSEEDTETLGDGLTTPRISNTQLEPALSIPGQPILINDRYEVHSTKPLPELDSPSARAYEVEDRLQPRSQIFALVCIPEIPARQNVINSLSGDDLQGVIKLIDSGMAEWSSLDQWCQILIFERPLGGRVLTTITSDIQEYHKIDIIRAVLEQGASALQYLQLRGHIHRAVRPDNLFFRDAEKQDIILGEFMTAPPGFDQPLAFETAERGMASEGGRGRGNVSDDFYALGATVAFLQQAVNPVKGMTREQLIHAKITRSSYQTLVGGNLLTSTLLEPMRGLLEDDAGQRWDFDSYDLWASGRRVPAGQAPTRRRSPRPLKFGEFEHIEPKSLAYAMSLRPDTSIKLIKDGTLETWLSRGIEDKELAAVVAAQVEASKAKEQENRDVDYVLLAKVLILMDPSRPIHYKGAVFMPDGFGAAIATEMIRGGNIKDLAETIVHQIPTFWFESQEGGLASSANEDALFQELRLNLQKTGPGFGAERCLYESNTNLACRSPLLGGRYVAHIEDLLPALDLIEKNIDSKQRPYDRHIAAFIASHINSDIDELLDQTADSDDAVAALAVLKLYASMQVTLQLKETTGLSKWLGGQMGPVIRLYKSRGTRRRLEAEVPKLVRIGWLPDLLGLLDDYDARIKDSGDYADAREEFSEADAEIERIQENSTPESETVQRGAKQAAAVLSIVITCIVVTMMFLAN
;
A
#
# COMPACT_ATOMS: atom_id res chain seq x y z
N MET A 1 3.15 -69.38 18.88
CA MET A 1 3.19 -69.65 17.42
C MET A 1 3.82 -68.39 16.82
N ALA A 2 5.04 -68.42 16.26
CA ALA A 2 5.59 -69.32 15.23
C ALA A 2 4.93 -69.07 13.87
N ASP A 3 5.62 -68.91 12.73
CA ASP A 3 7.07 -68.81 12.40
C ASP A 3 7.19 -68.20 10.97
N ALA A 4 8.28 -67.62 10.45
CA ALA A 4 9.58 -67.13 10.96
C ALA A 4 10.25 -66.23 9.86
N THR A 5 11.48 -65.71 10.08
CA THR A 5 12.34 -65.12 9.01
C THR A 5 12.99 -66.22 8.14
N PRO A 6 13.55 -65.88 6.96
CA PRO A 6 15.01 -65.71 6.89
C PRO A 6 15.51 -64.63 5.89
N ASP A 7 16.83 -64.43 5.89
CA ASP A 7 17.61 -63.40 5.20
C ASP A 7 17.94 -63.70 3.72
N LEU A 8 18.56 -62.73 3.02
CA LEU A 8 19.93 -62.84 2.47
C LEU A 8 20.41 -61.53 1.79
N GLU A 9 21.54 -60.99 2.27
CA GLU A 9 22.82 -60.74 1.55
C GLU A 9 22.82 -60.32 0.05
N THR A 10 23.73 -59.50 -0.54
CA THR A 10 25.04 -58.82 -0.23
C THR A 10 25.31 -57.81 -1.41
N LYS A 11 26.30 -56.91 -1.59
CA LYS A 11 27.47 -56.22 -0.95
C LYS A 11 27.96 -55.15 -1.98
N ASP A 12 28.92 -54.21 -1.84
CA ASP A 12 29.84 -53.63 -0.81
C ASP A 12 30.35 -52.29 -1.38
N ALA A 13 30.52 -51.19 -0.60
CA ALA A 13 31.47 -50.08 -0.89
C ALA A 13 31.51 -48.98 0.21
N GLU A 14 32.69 -48.73 0.79
CA GLU A 14 33.06 -47.52 1.54
C GLU A 14 33.65 -46.46 0.56
N ALA A 15 34.12 -45.25 0.89
CA ALA A 15 34.45 -44.52 2.12
C ALA A 15 34.28 -42.99 1.82
N ASP A 16 34.69 -41.98 2.61
CA ASP A 16 35.52 -41.91 3.82
C ASP A 16 35.19 -40.62 4.59
N ALA A 17 35.46 -40.56 5.91
CA ALA A 17 35.28 -39.35 6.71
C ALA A 17 36.06 -39.38 8.04
N GLN A 18 37.05 -38.49 8.21
CA GLN A 18 37.59 -38.12 9.53
C GLN A 18 38.12 -36.66 9.53
N PRO A 19 38.13 -35.98 10.70
CA PRO A 19 38.54 -34.58 10.82
C PRO A 19 40.02 -34.44 11.23
N THR A 20 40.53 -33.20 11.20
CA THR A 20 41.74 -32.80 11.94
C THR A 20 41.42 -31.74 12.98
N ALA A 21 42.06 -31.85 14.13
CA ALA A 21 42.12 -30.84 15.17
C ALA A 21 43.56 -30.79 15.69
N ASP A 22 44.07 -29.59 15.92
CA ASP A 22 45.35 -29.34 16.60
C ASP A 22 45.17 -28.14 17.54
N ALA A 23 45.91 -28.13 18.66
CA ALA A 23 45.79 -27.10 19.69
C ALA A 23 47.09 -26.93 20.48
N GLU A 24 47.61 -25.70 20.55
CA GLU A 24 48.70 -25.19 21.40
C GLU A 24 48.70 -23.63 21.30
N VAL A 25 49.21 -22.81 22.23
CA VAL A 25 49.34 -22.87 23.71
C VAL A 25 49.73 -21.46 24.24
N ASP A 26 49.55 -21.19 25.55
CA ASP A 26 50.05 -20.04 26.33
C ASP A 26 49.60 -18.60 25.97
N GLY A 27 49.74 -17.63 26.92
CA GLY A 27 49.68 -16.22 26.52
C GLY A 27 49.67 -15.03 27.51
N ALA A 28 49.45 -15.20 28.82
CA ALA A 28 49.62 -14.16 29.88
C ALA A 28 48.81 -12.82 29.85
N GLU A 29 48.47 -12.31 31.05
CA GLU A 29 48.23 -10.87 31.29
C GLU A 29 49.57 -10.08 31.25
N PRO A 30 49.57 -8.75 31.10
CA PRO A 30 49.67 -7.94 32.33
C PRO A 30 49.05 -6.51 32.33
N GLU A 31 48.54 -6.16 33.51
CA GLU A 31 48.71 -4.88 34.23
C GLU A 31 48.18 -3.52 33.73
N LYS A 32 47.90 -2.68 34.74
CA LYS A 32 47.61 -1.24 34.67
C LYS A 32 48.91 -0.43 34.77
N PRO A 33 48.85 0.87 34.49
CA PRO A 33 49.24 1.84 35.52
C PRO A 33 48.08 2.87 35.75
N ALA A 34 47.86 3.51 36.90
CA ALA A 34 48.76 4.20 37.85
C ALA A 34 49.43 5.44 37.22
N GLY A 35 49.26 6.67 37.75
CA GLY A 35 48.38 7.12 38.83
C GLY A 35 48.58 8.63 39.11
N GLU A 36 48.02 9.07 40.24
CA GLU A 36 48.40 10.25 41.03
C GLU A 36 48.21 11.70 40.49
N ALA A 37 47.67 12.54 41.39
CA ALA A 37 48.14 13.90 41.74
C ALA A 37 48.06 15.07 40.71
N GLU A 38 47.91 16.35 41.10
CA GLU A 38 47.64 16.94 42.42
C GLU A 38 46.93 18.31 42.35
N GLN A 39 46.09 18.59 43.36
CA GLN A 39 45.89 19.87 44.11
C GLN A 39 45.76 21.29 43.45
N THR A 40 45.15 22.18 44.27
CA THR A 40 45.20 23.68 44.26
C THR A 40 44.46 24.45 43.13
N ARG A 41 43.48 25.33 43.41
CA ARG A 41 43.53 26.72 44.01
C ARG A 41 44.12 27.77 43.03
N THR A 42 43.65 29.03 42.90
CA THR A 42 42.63 29.84 43.62
C THR A 42 42.24 31.11 42.84
N GLY A 43 40.96 31.52 42.87
CA GLY A 43 40.50 32.92 42.69
C GLY A 43 40.67 33.57 41.29
N GLY A 44 40.02 34.71 40.99
CA GLY A 44 38.96 35.43 41.72
C GLY A 44 38.86 36.92 41.34
N THR A 45 37.64 37.49 41.36
CA THR A 45 37.30 38.93 41.10
C THR A 45 37.56 39.46 39.67
N GLY A 46 36.82 40.44 39.12
CA GLY A 46 35.56 41.07 39.55
C GLY A 46 35.28 42.42 38.84
N GLY A 47 34.05 42.95 38.92
CA GLY A 47 33.78 44.40 38.84
C GLY A 47 33.13 45.01 37.57
N THR A 48 31.80 45.06 37.55
CA THR A 48 30.93 46.27 37.38
C THR A 48 31.46 47.51 36.61
N THR A 49 30.68 48.14 35.71
CA THR A 49 29.68 49.19 36.08
C THR A 49 28.68 49.59 34.96
N LYS A 50 27.59 50.28 35.35
CA LYS A 50 26.48 50.92 34.58
C LYS A 50 26.66 52.49 34.69
N PRO A 51 25.74 53.45 34.35
CA PRO A 51 24.42 53.41 33.68
C PRO A 51 24.03 54.60 32.71
N GLU A 52 22.88 54.44 31.99
CA GLU A 52 21.73 55.39 31.75
C GLU A 52 21.93 56.86 31.25
N PRO A 53 20.89 57.69 30.93
CA PRO A 53 19.41 57.54 31.00
C PRO A 53 18.58 57.99 29.72
N ASP A 54 17.27 58.22 29.93
CA ASP A 54 16.28 59.05 29.18
C ASP A 54 15.42 58.45 28.02
N ASP A 55 14.13 58.78 27.82
CA ASP A 55 13.02 59.19 28.73
C ASP A 55 11.62 59.10 28.01
N ASN A 56 10.51 59.04 28.77
CA ASN A 56 9.07 59.14 28.41
C ASN A 56 8.42 58.06 27.49
N GLY A 57 7.14 57.70 27.65
CA GLY A 57 6.18 58.04 28.72
C GLY A 57 4.69 57.95 28.29
N GLY A 58 3.77 57.62 29.21
CA GLY A 58 2.32 57.86 29.04
C GLY A 58 1.35 56.71 29.36
N ALA A 59 0.44 56.95 30.31
CA ALA A 59 -0.86 56.27 30.53
C ALA A 59 -1.85 57.33 31.07
N PRO A 60 -3.19 57.23 30.86
CA PRO A 60 -4.04 56.38 31.72
C PRO A 60 -5.32 55.81 31.05
N SER A 61 -6.16 55.13 31.84
CA SER A 61 -7.45 54.50 31.44
C SER A 61 -8.68 55.18 32.13
N PRO A 62 -9.86 54.51 32.24
CA PRO A 62 -11.11 54.73 31.48
C PRO A 62 -12.19 55.52 32.27
N PRO A 63 -13.48 55.62 31.81
CA PRO A 63 -14.51 54.65 32.29
C PRO A 63 -15.82 54.47 31.45
N GLY A 64 -16.67 53.49 31.83
CA GLY A 64 -18.14 53.45 31.56
C GLY A 64 -18.65 52.20 30.79
N THR A 65 -19.46 51.24 31.29
CA THR A 65 -20.81 51.19 31.95
C THR A 65 -22.02 51.33 30.99
N ALA A 66 -23.12 50.54 31.07
CA ALA A 66 -23.45 49.31 31.82
C ALA A 66 -24.87 48.76 31.43
N LYS A 67 -25.23 47.53 31.89
CA LYS A 67 -26.60 46.94 32.06
C LYS A 67 -27.41 46.60 30.78
N ALA A 68 -28.42 45.70 30.77
CA ALA A 68 -28.83 44.56 31.64
C ALA A 68 -30.07 43.82 31.01
N ARG A 69 -30.55 42.75 31.70
CA ARG A 69 -31.90 42.09 31.66
C ARG A 69 -32.13 40.81 30.81
N GLU A 70 -32.42 39.72 31.54
CA GLU A 70 -33.49 38.75 31.22
C GLU A 70 -34.89 39.37 31.47
N PRO A 71 -36.02 38.74 31.07
CA PRO A 71 -36.66 37.75 31.97
C PRO A 71 -37.53 36.62 31.32
N ALA A 72 -37.36 35.38 31.85
CA ALA A 72 -38.37 34.42 32.35
C ALA A 72 -39.62 33.93 31.54
N ALA A 73 -40.17 32.80 32.03
CA ALA A 73 -41.48 32.17 31.76
C ALA A 73 -41.59 31.26 30.48
N GLN A 74 -42.36 30.16 30.43
CA GLN A 74 -43.23 29.53 31.46
C GLN A 74 -43.47 28.00 31.27
N GLN A 75 -44.06 27.41 32.33
CA GLN A 75 -44.38 26.01 32.67
C GLN A 75 -45.37 25.22 31.77
N ALA A 76 -45.24 23.88 31.73
CA ALA A 76 -46.25 22.79 31.85
C ALA A 76 -45.53 21.41 31.65
N GLU A 77 -45.80 20.23 32.23
CA GLU A 77 -47.04 19.49 32.64
C GLU A 77 -47.91 19.10 31.41
N GLU A 78 -48.41 17.87 31.19
CA GLU A 78 -48.53 16.58 31.93
C GLU A 78 -48.02 15.41 31.01
N ALA A 79 -47.58 14.20 31.39
CA ALA A 79 -48.06 13.15 32.31
C ALA A 79 -49.23 12.27 31.78
N GLY A 80 -49.06 10.93 31.80
CA GLY A 80 -49.96 9.90 31.22
C GLY A 80 -49.22 8.96 30.25
N ALA A 81 -48.85 7.70 30.53
CA ALA A 81 -49.29 6.64 31.46
C ALA A 81 -50.47 5.76 30.95
N GLY A 82 -50.18 4.47 30.79
CA GLY A 82 -51.07 3.38 30.32
C GLY A 82 -50.38 2.58 29.19
N THR A 83 -50.02 1.30 29.30
CA THR A 83 -50.75 0.05 29.66
C THR A 83 -51.78 -0.39 28.61
N ASP A 84 -51.86 -1.64 28.15
CA ASP A 84 -51.02 -2.86 28.33
C ASP A 84 -51.41 -3.92 27.26
N ASP A 85 -50.83 -5.12 27.33
CA ASP A 85 -51.30 -6.44 26.83
C ASP A 85 -51.30 -6.80 25.31
N ASP A 86 -50.47 -7.82 25.02
CA ASP A 86 -50.76 -9.10 24.35
C ASP A 86 -51.34 -9.25 22.93
N ALA A 87 -50.61 -10.00 22.09
CA ALA A 87 -51.08 -11.31 21.58
C ALA A 87 -49.91 -12.18 21.05
N GLU A 88 -49.98 -13.49 21.27
CA GLU A 88 -49.00 -14.51 20.85
C GLU A 88 -49.22 -14.99 19.40
N SER A 89 -48.19 -15.57 18.77
CA SER A 89 -48.35 -16.73 17.87
C SER A 89 -47.02 -17.47 17.65
N ASP A 90 -46.92 -18.72 18.11
CA ASP A 90 -45.73 -19.56 17.98
C ASP A 90 -45.52 -20.15 16.58
N ALA A 91 -44.26 -20.51 16.29
CA ALA A 91 -43.91 -21.58 15.35
C ALA A 91 -42.48 -22.09 15.64
N GLU A 92 -42.36 -23.18 16.41
CA GLU A 92 -41.11 -23.92 16.60
C GLU A 92 -40.75 -24.78 15.38
N ALA A 93 -39.45 -24.96 15.09
CA ALA A 93 -38.83 -26.26 14.76
C ALA A 93 -37.30 -26.12 14.55
N ASP A 94 -36.53 -26.87 15.35
CA ASP A 94 -35.48 -27.85 14.96
C ASP A 94 -34.80 -27.72 13.57
N SER A 95 -33.48 -27.91 13.41
CA SER A 95 -32.35 -28.18 14.32
C SER A 95 -31.02 -27.86 13.58
N GLU A 96 -29.78 -28.09 14.04
CA GLU A 96 -29.19 -28.76 15.21
C GLU A 96 -27.79 -28.15 15.51
N GLU A 97 -27.04 -28.65 16.51
CA GLU A 97 -25.62 -28.29 16.73
C GLU A 97 -24.69 -29.39 16.19
N ASP A 98 -23.69 -29.04 15.38
CA ASP A 98 -22.56 -29.93 15.03
C ASP A 98 -21.22 -29.23 15.33
N THR A 99 -20.51 -29.72 16.35
CA THR A 99 -19.20 -29.21 16.77
C THR A 99 -18.08 -30.21 16.46
N GLU A 100 -17.36 -30.01 15.36
CA GLU A 100 -16.06 -30.69 15.18
C GLU A 100 -14.90 -29.79 15.63
N THR A 101 -14.27 -30.17 16.74
CA THR A 101 -12.97 -29.64 17.15
C THR A 101 -11.85 -30.53 16.61
N LEU A 102 -11.17 -30.09 15.57
CA LEU A 102 -9.83 -30.59 15.22
C LEU A 102 -8.82 -29.45 15.38
N GLY A 103 -7.75 -29.72 16.13
CA GLY A 103 -6.78 -28.70 16.51
C GLY A 103 -5.62 -28.64 15.54
N ASP A 104 -5.44 -27.47 14.93
CA ASP A 104 -4.15 -26.79 14.93
C ASP A 104 -4.37 -25.27 14.98
N GLY A 105 -3.37 -24.51 15.43
CA GLY A 105 -3.50 -23.12 15.90
C GLY A 105 -3.70 -22.04 14.83
N LEU A 106 -4.47 -22.31 13.77
CA LEU A 106 -4.76 -21.38 12.67
C LEU A 106 -6.27 -21.30 12.43
N THR A 107 -6.92 -20.29 13.02
CA THR A 107 -8.32 -19.96 12.69
C THR A 107 -8.36 -19.35 11.29
N THR A 108 -8.80 -20.14 10.32
CA THR A 108 -9.27 -19.61 9.04
C THR A 108 -10.40 -18.59 9.30
N PRO A 109 -10.44 -17.45 8.59
CA PRO A 109 -11.56 -16.52 8.68
C PRO A 109 -12.86 -17.26 8.32
N ARG A 110 -13.87 -17.16 9.18
CA ARG A 110 -15.22 -17.60 8.79
C ARG A 110 -15.68 -16.73 7.63
N ILE A 111 -15.99 -17.34 6.49
CA ILE A 111 -16.62 -16.66 5.35
C ILE A 111 -17.92 -16.03 5.85
N SER A 112 -17.93 -14.70 5.98
CA SER A 112 -19.14 -13.99 6.33
C SER A 112 -20.06 -14.02 5.11
N ASN A 113 -21.12 -14.83 5.16
CA ASN A 113 -22.12 -14.92 4.07
C ASN A 113 -23.02 -13.67 3.97
N THR A 114 -22.62 -12.55 4.59
CA THR A 114 -23.28 -11.25 4.46
C THR A 114 -23.28 -10.82 2.99
N GLN A 115 -24.45 -10.65 2.41
CA GLN A 115 -24.56 -10.04 1.08
C GLN A 115 -24.10 -8.58 1.20
N LEU A 116 -23.10 -8.18 0.41
CA LEU A 116 -22.65 -6.79 0.28
C LEU A 116 -23.69 -5.96 -0.52
N GLU A 117 -24.86 -5.78 0.10
CA GLU A 117 -25.85 -4.73 -0.15
C GLU A 117 -25.47 -3.53 0.75
N PRO A 118 -24.72 -2.53 0.24
CA PRO A 118 -24.12 -1.50 1.08
C PRO A 118 -25.11 -0.44 1.57
N ALA A 119 -24.87 0.08 2.77
CA ALA A 119 -25.62 1.20 3.32
C ALA A 119 -25.32 2.51 2.56
N LEU A 120 -26.22 2.87 1.65
CA LEU A 120 -26.27 4.19 1.01
C LEU A 120 -26.51 5.28 2.06
N SER A 121 -25.62 6.28 2.12
CA SER A 121 -25.83 7.46 2.96
C SER A 121 -26.95 8.34 2.38
N ILE A 122 -28.14 8.28 3.00
CA ILE A 122 -29.22 9.22 2.74
C ILE A 122 -29.09 10.40 3.73
N PRO A 123 -28.97 11.66 3.27
CA PRO A 123 -28.79 12.81 4.16
C PRO A 123 -29.88 12.91 5.24
N GLY A 124 -29.48 12.80 6.50
CA GLY A 124 -30.37 12.81 7.67
C GLY A 124 -30.80 11.43 8.19
N GLN A 125 -30.42 10.34 7.53
CA GLN A 125 -30.52 8.97 8.06
C GLN A 125 -29.15 8.50 8.60
N PRO A 126 -29.13 7.65 9.63
CA PRO A 126 -27.91 6.96 10.05
C PRO A 126 -27.46 5.97 8.98
N ILE A 127 -26.14 5.78 8.88
CA ILE A 127 -25.53 4.76 8.03
C ILE A 127 -25.27 3.54 8.91
N LEU A 128 -25.83 2.39 8.53
CA LEU A 128 -25.69 1.16 9.30
C LEU A 128 -24.41 0.41 8.89
N ILE A 129 -23.52 0.20 9.85
CA ILE A 129 -22.27 -0.57 9.68
C ILE A 129 -22.41 -1.91 10.40
N ASN A 130 -22.07 -2.99 9.69
CA ASN A 130 -22.06 -4.38 10.16
C ASN A 130 -23.35 -4.79 10.91
N ASP A 131 -24.50 -4.33 10.39
CA ASP A 131 -25.88 -4.46 10.93
C ASP A 131 -26.11 -3.94 12.37
N ARG A 132 -25.07 -3.38 13.01
CA ARG A 132 -25.02 -3.08 14.45
C ARG A 132 -24.86 -1.60 14.78
N TYR A 133 -24.07 -0.85 14.02
CA TYR A 133 -23.67 0.51 14.41
C TYR A 133 -24.29 1.56 13.51
N GLU A 134 -25.08 2.46 14.07
CA GLU A 134 -25.76 3.55 13.36
C GLU A 134 -24.93 4.83 13.42
N VAL A 135 -24.20 5.13 12.33
CA VAL A 135 -23.30 6.29 12.22
C VAL A 135 -24.08 7.52 11.75
N HIS A 136 -24.10 8.58 12.56
CA HIS A 136 -24.87 9.79 12.27
C HIS A 136 -24.07 10.84 11.49
N SER A 137 -24.16 10.81 10.16
CA SER A 137 -23.52 11.78 9.25
C SER A 137 -23.84 13.26 9.52
N THR A 138 -24.92 13.55 10.24
CA THR A 138 -25.34 14.91 10.64
C THR A 138 -24.89 15.33 12.05
N LYS A 139 -24.24 14.45 12.82
CA LYS A 139 -23.75 14.69 14.18
C LYS A 139 -22.21 14.58 14.25
N PRO A 140 -21.44 15.54 13.69
CA PRO A 140 -19.99 15.53 13.77
C PRO A 140 -19.50 15.80 15.21
N LEU A 141 -18.32 15.28 15.54
CA LEU A 141 -17.65 15.43 16.85
C LEU A 141 -16.22 16.02 16.67
N PRO A 142 -16.07 17.30 16.26
CA PRO A 142 -14.78 17.86 15.85
C PRO A 142 -13.69 17.84 16.94
N GLU A 143 -14.06 17.68 18.21
CA GLU A 143 -13.10 17.48 19.30
C GLU A 143 -12.36 16.14 19.22
N LEU A 144 -12.86 15.17 18.44
CA LEU A 144 -12.29 13.84 18.19
C LEU A 144 -11.73 13.64 16.77
N ASP A 145 -11.77 14.66 15.90
CA ASP A 145 -11.20 14.60 14.55
C ASP A 145 -9.71 14.19 14.53
N SER A 146 -9.32 13.44 13.51
CA SER A 146 -7.92 13.25 13.09
C SER A 146 -7.60 14.14 11.89
N PRO A 147 -6.32 14.41 11.57
CA PRO A 147 -5.99 15.23 10.40
C PRO A 147 -6.46 14.59 9.08
N SER A 148 -6.39 13.25 8.98
CA SER A 148 -6.87 12.45 7.85
C SER A 148 -8.27 11.81 8.00
N ALA A 149 -9.04 12.09 9.06
CA ALA A 149 -10.39 11.53 9.24
C ALA A 149 -11.33 12.40 10.10
N ARG A 150 -12.62 12.40 9.79
CA ARG A 150 -13.65 13.19 10.50
C ARG A 150 -14.47 12.33 11.46
N ALA A 151 -14.71 12.85 12.66
CA ALA A 151 -15.39 12.16 13.74
C ALA A 151 -16.91 12.41 13.74
N TYR A 152 -17.70 11.37 14.02
CA TYR A 152 -19.16 11.41 14.08
C TYR A 152 -19.71 10.56 15.24
N GLU A 153 -20.89 10.93 15.74
CA GLU A 153 -21.63 10.18 16.75
C GLU A 153 -22.16 8.84 16.20
N VAL A 154 -22.16 7.79 17.02
CA VAL A 154 -22.58 6.43 16.67
C VAL A 154 -23.44 5.85 17.77
N GLU A 155 -24.53 5.17 17.41
CA GLU A 155 -25.33 4.34 18.32
C GLU A 155 -25.06 2.85 18.07
N ASP A 156 -24.77 2.08 19.13
CA ASP A 156 -24.65 0.62 19.08
C ASP A 156 -26.01 -0.01 19.40
N ARG A 157 -26.64 -0.60 18.38
CA ARG A 157 -27.99 -1.17 18.47
C ARG A 157 -28.10 -2.34 19.44
N LEU A 158 -26.98 -3.04 19.72
CA LEU A 158 -26.93 -4.13 20.69
C LEU A 158 -26.58 -3.62 22.11
N GLN A 159 -25.91 -2.48 22.21
CA GLN A 159 -25.50 -1.89 23.49
C GLN A 159 -25.66 -0.35 23.51
N PRO A 160 -26.89 0.21 23.56
CA PRO A 160 -27.13 1.66 23.42
C PRO A 160 -26.58 2.57 24.55
N ARG A 161 -25.79 2.02 25.48
CA ARG A 161 -25.05 2.77 26.51
C ARG A 161 -23.55 2.90 26.19
N SER A 162 -23.04 2.12 25.24
CA SER A 162 -21.64 2.11 24.84
C SER A 162 -21.23 3.49 24.33
N GLN A 163 -20.18 4.04 24.94
CA GLN A 163 -19.63 5.33 24.54
C GLN A 163 -18.65 5.09 23.40
N ILE A 164 -19.12 5.26 22.17
CA ILE A 164 -18.37 5.03 20.94
C ILE A 164 -18.50 6.21 19.97
N PHE A 165 -17.62 6.27 18.97
CA PHE A 165 -17.69 7.22 17.86
C PHE A 165 -17.07 6.61 16.59
N ALA A 166 -17.37 7.19 15.43
CA ALA A 166 -16.80 6.77 14.15
C ALA A 166 -15.83 7.82 13.62
N LEU A 167 -14.70 7.38 13.07
CA LEU A 167 -13.84 8.15 12.18
C LEU A 167 -14.08 7.72 10.73
N VAL A 168 -14.44 8.68 9.89
CA VAL A 168 -14.58 8.52 8.43
C VAL A 168 -13.30 9.00 7.78
N CYS A 169 -12.53 8.08 7.20
CA CYS A 169 -11.26 8.37 6.55
C CYS A 169 -11.45 9.16 5.24
N ILE A 170 -10.49 10.03 4.92
CA ILE A 170 -10.42 10.74 3.63
C ILE A 170 -10.06 9.73 2.52
N PRO A 171 -10.89 9.55 1.47
CA PRO A 171 -10.64 8.55 0.39
C PRO A 171 -9.31 8.71 -0.35
N GLU A 172 -8.76 9.92 -0.38
CA GLU A 172 -7.48 10.26 -1.02
C GLU A 172 -6.24 9.88 -0.17
N ILE A 173 -6.42 9.10 0.90
CA ILE A 173 -5.37 8.68 1.85
C ILE A 173 -5.55 7.19 2.19
N PRO A 174 -4.55 6.31 1.96
CA PRO A 174 -4.69 4.88 2.25
C PRO A 174 -4.56 4.59 3.76
N ALA A 175 -5.63 4.06 4.35
CA ALA A 175 -5.66 3.59 5.73
C ALA A 175 -4.78 2.33 5.94
N ARG A 176 -4.36 2.07 7.18
CA ARG A 176 -3.48 0.94 7.53
C ARG A 176 -4.29 -0.36 7.70
N GLN A 177 -4.79 -0.91 6.60
CA GLN A 177 -5.68 -2.09 6.61
C GLN A 177 -5.11 -3.29 7.38
N ASN A 178 -3.82 -3.59 7.26
CA ASN A 178 -3.14 -4.64 8.05
C ASN A 178 -3.24 -4.43 9.58
N VAL A 179 -3.31 -3.18 10.04
CA VAL A 179 -3.46 -2.83 11.47
C VAL A 179 -4.93 -2.93 11.88
N ILE A 180 -5.84 -2.43 11.03
CA ILE A 180 -7.30 -2.50 11.24
C ILE A 180 -7.72 -3.97 11.38
N ASN A 181 -7.35 -4.82 10.41
CA ASN A 181 -7.63 -6.25 10.39
C ASN A 181 -7.02 -6.99 11.60
N SER A 182 -5.89 -6.51 12.14
CA SER A 182 -5.20 -7.14 13.26
C SER A 182 -5.71 -6.73 14.64
N LEU A 183 -6.39 -5.58 14.76
CA LEU A 183 -6.71 -4.95 16.06
C LEU A 183 -8.21 -4.60 16.23
N SER A 184 -9.07 -4.95 15.26
CA SER A 184 -10.52 -4.73 15.37
C SER A 184 -11.13 -5.60 16.48
N GLY A 185 -11.77 -4.99 17.46
CA GLY A 185 -12.39 -5.67 18.61
C GLY A 185 -11.42 -6.08 19.73
N ASP A 186 -10.12 -6.12 19.45
CA ASP A 186 -9.02 -6.39 20.39
C ASP A 186 -8.98 -5.34 21.51
N ASP A 187 -8.51 -5.68 22.71
CA ASP A 187 -8.32 -4.71 23.81
C ASP A 187 -6.83 -4.39 24.00
N LEU A 188 -6.46 -3.10 23.95
CA LEU A 188 -5.07 -2.64 23.95
C LEU A 188 -4.83 -1.66 25.10
N GLN A 189 -4.01 -2.07 26.05
CA GLN A 189 -3.65 -1.24 27.20
C GLN A 189 -2.91 0.03 26.75
N GLY A 190 -3.36 1.18 27.25
CA GLY A 190 -2.77 2.50 26.96
C GLY A 190 -3.01 3.05 25.55
N VAL A 191 -3.87 2.41 24.75
CA VAL A 191 -4.22 2.82 23.37
C VAL A 191 -5.74 2.93 23.25
N ILE A 192 -6.23 3.81 22.36
CA ILE A 192 -7.65 3.88 22.02
C ILE A 192 -8.10 2.61 21.27
N LYS A 193 -9.14 1.96 21.80
CA LYS A 193 -9.67 0.70 21.29
C LYS A 193 -10.45 0.90 19.99
N LEU A 194 -10.03 0.21 18.94
CA LEU A 194 -10.81 -0.03 17.73
C LEU A 194 -11.88 -1.09 18.05
N ILE A 195 -13.15 -0.68 18.03
CA ILE A 195 -14.31 -1.52 18.34
C ILE A 195 -14.72 -2.36 17.12
N ASP A 196 -14.83 -1.72 15.95
CA ASP A 196 -15.09 -2.38 14.67
C ASP A 196 -14.67 -1.49 13.48
N SER A 197 -14.78 -2.00 12.25
CA SER A 197 -14.56 -1.23 11.03
C SER A 197 -15.49 -1.69 9.89
N GLY A 198 -15.75 -0.80 8.93
CA GLY A 198 -16.56 -1.13 7.75
C GLY A 198 -16.47 -0.07 6.66
N MET A 199 -17.09 -0.34 5.52
CA MET A 199 -17.12 0.53 4.35
C MET A 199 -18.53 1.04 4.07
N ALA A 200 -18.68 2.31 3.73
CA ALA A 200 -19.94 2.86 3.24
C ALA A 200 -19.73 3.98 2.21
N GLU A 201 -20.75 4.23 1.39
CA GLU A 201 -20.80 5.36 0.46
C GLU A 201 -21.19 6.63 1.21
N TRP A 202 -20.28 7.59 1.30
CA TRP A 202 -20.45 8.80 2.11
C TRP A 202 -20.96 9.97 1.25
N SER A 203 -22.24 10.32 1.39
CA SER A 203 -22.96 11.18 0.44
C SER A 203 -22.42 12.62 0.31
N SER A 204 -21.68 13.12 1.29
CA SER A 204 -21.05 14.44 1.20
C SER A 204 -19.72 14.43 0.43
N LEU A 205 -19.23 13.25 0.03
CA LEU A 205 -17.99 13.04 -0.74
C LEU A 205 -18.24 12.34 -2.08
N ASP A 206 -19.46 11.84 -2.34
CA ASP A 206 -19.84 11.08 -3.54
C ASP A 206 -18.94 9.84 -3.78
N GLN A 207 -18.43 9.27 -2.69
CA GLN A 207 -17.36 8.25 -2.68
C GLN A 207 -17.48 7.29 -1.50
N TRP A 208 -16.92 6.09 -1.67
CA TRP A 208 -16.78 5.10 -0.62
C TRP A 208 -15.66 5.45 0.35
N CYS A 209 -15.96 5.40 1.65
CA CYS A 209 -15.04 5.76 2.72
C CYS A 209 -14.84 4.59 3.69
N GLN A 210 -13.60 4.40 4.15
CA GLN A 210 -13.33 3.54 5.30
C GLN A 210 -13.87 4.24 6.55
N ILE A 211 -14.64 3.50 7.33
CA ILE A 211 -15.18 3.92 8.62
C ILE A 211 -14.57 3.03 9.69
N LEU A 212 -14.03 3.66 10.74
CA LEU A 212 -13.41 3.02 11.90
C LEU A 212 -14.18 3.43 13.15
N ILE A 213 -14.65 2.47 13.93
CA ILE A 213 -15.47 2.70 15.12
C ILE A 213 -14.59 2.50 16.35
N PHE A 214 -14.49 3.52 17.19
CA PHE A 214 -13.61 3.54 18.37
C PHE A 214 -14.42 3.73 19.67
N GLU A 215 -13.84 3.33 20.80
CA GLU A 215 -14.31 3.80 22.12
C GLU A 215 -14.19 5.33 22.21
N ARG A 216 -15.12 6.00 22.90
CA ARG A 216 -15.08 7.46 23.07
C ARG A 216 -14.30 7.83 24.35
N PRO A 217 -13.15 8.50 24.27
CA PRO A 217 -12.41 8.95 25.45
C PRO A 217 -13.17 10.05 26.19
N LEU A 218 -13.48 9.83 27.47
CA LEU A 218 -14.42 10.64 28.24
C LEU A 218 -13.82 11.91 28.84
N GLY A 219 -12.51 11.92 29.15
CA GLY A 219 -11.82 13.09 29.70
C GLY A 219 -11.31 14.08 28.65
N GLY A 220 -11.44 13.75 27.36
CA GLY A 220 -10.97 14.56 26.23
C GLY A 220 -9.45 14.60 26.07
N ARG A 221 -8.94 15.52 25.25
CA ARG A 221 -7.50 15.59 24.91
C ARG A 221 -6.64 16.10 26.07
N VAL A 222 -5.48 15.49 26.25
CA VAL A 222 -4.48 15.85 27.27
C VAL A 222 -3.97 17.27 27.08
N LEU A 223 -3.68 17.68 25.83
CA LEU A 223 -3.25 19.03 25.47
C LEU A 223 -4.22 20.12 25.93
N THR A 224 -5.54 19.89 25.81
CA THR A 224 -6.57 20.83 26.27
C THR A 224 -6.54 21.02 27.78
N THR A 225 -6.18 19.98 28.53
CA THR A 225 -6.05 20.05 29.99
C THR A 225 -4.75 20.74 30.40
N ILE A 226 -3.61 20.43 29.77
CA ILE A 226 -2.31 21.07 30.06
C ILE A 226 -2.31 22.57 29.66
N THR A 227 -3.03 22.96 28.61
CA THR A 227 -3.17 24.37 28.21
C THR A 227 -4.17 25.17 29.05
N SER A 228 -4.99 24.51 29.87
CA SER A 228 -5.95 25.17 30.77
C SER A 228 -5.29 25.79 32.02
N ASP A 229 -6.08 26.58 32.78
CA ASP A 229 -5.65 27.24 34.02
C ASP A 229 -5.71 26.27 35.21
N ILE A 230 -4.78 25.30 35.22
CA ILE A 230 -4.50 24.41 36.36
C ILE A 230 -3.10 24.68 36.92
N GLN A 231 -2.89 24.33 38.19
CA GLN A 231 -1.62 24.56 38.89
C GLN A 231 -0.46 23.78 38.26
N GLU A 232 0.73 24.37 38.24
CA GLU A 232 1.89 23.84 37.51
C GLU A 232 2.31 22.42 37.93
N TYR A 233 2.14 22.06 39.21
CA TYR A 233 2.44 20.71 39.67
C TYR A 233 1.50 19.67 39.03
N HIS A 234 0.21 19.95 38.91
CA HIS A 234 -0.73 19.07 38.19
C HIS A 234 -0.35 18.92 36.70
N LYS A 235 0.21 19.97 36.07
CA LYS A 235 0.75 19.85 34.70
C LYS A 235 1.96 18.91 34.66
N ILE A 236 2.89 19.06 35.61
CA ILE A 236 4.06 18.19 35.76
C ILE A 236 3.65 16.73 35.99
N ASP A 237 2.63 16.48 36.81
CA ASP A 237 2.13 15.13 37.12
C ASP A 237 1.49 14.47 35.89
N ILE A 238 0.66 15.21 35.13
CA ILE A 238 0.10 14.74 33.85
C ILE A 238 1.23 14.43 32.85
N ILE A 239 2.27 15.26 32.77
CA ILE A 239 3.39 15.05 31.83
C ILE A 239 4.23 13.81 32.19
N ARG A 240 4.36 13.48 33.49
CA ARG A 240 4.94 12.19 33.91
C ARG A 240 4.07 11.02 33.48
N ALA A 241 2.75 11.10 33.72
CA ALA A 241 1.81 10.08 33.29
C ALA A 241 1.82 9.87 31.76
N VAL A 242 1.97 10.93 30.95
CA VAL A 242 2.17 10.83 29.49
C VAL A 242 3.42 10.02 29.13
N LEU A 243 4.55 10.25 29.82
CA LEU A 243 5.78 9.49 29.59
C LEU A 243 5.63 8.03 30.05
N GLU A 244 5.10 7.81 31.26
CA GLU A 244 5.01 6.50 31.90
C GLU A 244 3.98 5.58 31.23
N GLN A 245 2.76 6.07 31.02
CA GLN A 245 1.68 5.31 30.39
C GLN A 245 1.89 5.21 28.88
N GLY A 246 2.44 6.26 28.24
CA GLY A 246 2.81 6.25 26.82
C GLY A 246 3.93 5.26 26.50
N ALA A 247 4.97 5.15 27.33
CA ALA A 247 6.01 4.12 27.17
C ALA A 247 5.42 2.71 27.32
N SER A 248 4.54 2.49 28.29
CA SER A 248 3.85 1.20 28.46
C SER A 248 2.98 0.85 27.24
N ALA A 249 2.18 1.79 26.73
CA ALA A 249 1.36 1.61 25.54
C ALA A 249 2.18 1.22 24.30
N LEU A 250 3.33 1.85 24.08
CA LEU A 250 4.25 1.50 23.00
C LEU A 250 4.85 0.09 23.18
N GLN A 251 5.09 -0.36 24.41
CA GLN A 251 5.54 -1.73 24.71
C GLN A 251 4.46 -2.75 24.32
N TYR A 252 3.20 -2.51 24.71
CA TYR A 252 2.07 -3.37 24.32
C TYR A 252 1.86 -3.42 22.79
N LEU A 253 2.01 -2.29 22.09
CA LEU A 253 1.97 -2.27 20.62
C LEU A 253 3.11 -3.08 19.98
N GLN A 254 4.35 -2.93 20.47
CA GLN A 254 5.49 -3.72 19.97
C GLN A 254 5.26 -5.22 20.17
N LEU A 255 4.73 -5.64 21.33
CA LEU A 255 4.40 -7.04 21.62
C LEU A 255 3.30 -7.61 20.72
N ARG A 256 2.47 -6.76 20.10
CA ARG A 256 1.51 -7.13 19.03
C ARG A 256 2.08 -6.95 17.61
N GLY A 257 3.36 -6.58 17.47
CA GLY A 257 4.04 -6.36 16.18
C GLY A 257 3.79 -5.00 15.52
N HIS A 258 3.12 -4.08 16.20
CA HIS A 258 2.68 -2.79 15.66
C HIS A 258 3.53 -1.63 16.16
N ILE A 259 3.71 -0.63 15.29
CA ILE A 259 4.40 0.64 15.58
C ILE A 259 3.37 1.76 15.39
N HIS A 260 3.27 2.69 16.32
CA HIS A 260 2.22 3.69 16.37
C HIS A 260 2.39 4.73 15.26
N ARG A 261 3.56 5.40 15.19
CA ARG A 261 3.91 6.46 14.22
C ARG A 261 2.95 7.66 14.18
N ALA A 262 2.27 7.93 15.30
CA ALA A 262 1.33 9.05 15.43
C ALA A 262 1.28 9.63 16.86
N VAL A 263 2.33 9.43 17.67
CA VAL A 263 2.44 9.98 19.03
C VAL A 263 2.76 11.47 18.95
N ARG A 264 1.83 12.33 19.37
CA ARG A 264 1.96 13.79 19.34
C ARG A 264 1.00 14.43 20.35
N PRO A 265 1.24 15.67 20.85
CA PRO A 265 0.45 16.27 21.94
C PRO A 265 -1.07 16.32 21.70
N ASP A 266 -1.50 16.52 20.46
CA ASP A 266 -2.91 16.53 20.06
C ASP A 266 -3.54 15.14 19.97
N ASN A 267 -2.74 14.08 19.82
CA ASN A 267 -3.19 12.69 19.70
C ASN A 267 -3.03 11.90 21.02
N LEU A 268 -3.26 12.59 22.14
CA LEU A 268 -3.27 12.03 23.50
C LEU A 268 -4.60 12.36 24.17
N PHE A 269 -5.23 11.36 24.78
CA PHE A 269 -6.55 11.48 25.39
C PHE A 269 -6.56 10.93 26.82
N PHE A 270 -7.52 11.39 27.62
CA PHE A 270 -7.90 10.74 28.87
C PHE A 270 -9.07 9.78 28.60
N ARG A 271 -8.92 8.49 28.96
CA ARG A 271 -9.97 7.48 28.75
C ARG A 271 -11.18 7.77 29.65
N ASP A 272 -10.92 8.05 30.92
CA ASP A 272 -11.90 8.32 31.97
C ASP A 272 -12.22 9.82 32.12
N ALA A 273 -13.36 10.14 32.74
CA ALA A 273 -13.80 11.52 32.96
C ALA A 273 -13.02 12.20 34.11
N GLU A 274 -12.50 11.40 35.03
CA GLU A 274 -11.69 11.77 36.19
C GLU A 274 -10.23 12.11 35.83
N LYS A 275 -9.83 11.85 34.58
CA LYS A 275 -8.52 12.15 33.96
C LYS A 275 -7.32 11.45 34.62
N GLN A 276 -7.44 10.15 34.85
CA GLN A 276 -6.42 9.31 35.50
C GLN A 276 -5.68 8.39 34.51
N ASP A 277 -6.38 7.85 33.51
CA ASP A 277 -5.83 6.96 32.46
C ASP A 277 -5.59 7.76 31.17
N ILE A 278 -4.33 7.80 30.73
CA ILE A 278 -3.86 8.49 29.53
C ILE A 278 -3.60 7.46 28.44
N ILE A 279 -4.30 7.63 27.33
CA ILE A 279 -4.21 6.75 26.17
C ILE A 279 -3.63 7.48 24.97
N LEU A 280 -2.86 6.74 24.18
CA LEU A 280 -2.46 7.15 22.84
C LEU A 280 -3.69 7.07 21.91
N GLY A 281 -3.86 8.08 21.06
CA GLY A 281 -4.97 8.16 20.11
C GLY A 281 -4.81 7.22 18.90
N GLU A 282 -5.60 7.43 17.86
CA GLU A 282 -5.60 6.53 16.70
C GLU A 282 -4.33 6.67 15.86
N PHE A 283 -4.06 5.65 15.07
CA PHE A 283 -2.94 5.61 14.12
C PHE A 283 -3.21 4.80 12.86
N MET A 284 -4.48 4.60 12.52
CA MET A 284 -4.96 3.70 11.48
C MET A 284 -5.51 4.43 10.26
N THR A 285 -5.98 5.67 10.42
CA THR A 285 -6.68 6.44 9.37
C THR A 285 -5.79 6.84 8.18
N ALA A 286 -4.47 6.87 8.38
CA ALA A 286 -3.48 7.28 7.39
C ALA A 286 -2.20 6.41 7.46
N PRO A 287 -1.29 6.50 6.46
CA PRO A 287 -0.03 5.76 6.49
C PRO A 287 0.86 6.08 7.71
N PRO A 288 1.80 5.19 8.07
CA PRO A 288 2.64 5.37 9.25
C PRO A 288 3.47 6.66 9.17
N GLY A 289 3.22 7.60 10.09
CA GLY A 289 3.89 8.90 10.12
C GLY A 289 3.27 9.96 9.22
N PHE A 290 2.26 9.65 8.40
CA PHE A 290 1.70 10.59 7.40
C PHE A 290 1.27 11.93 8.02
N ASP A 291 0.36 11.87 8.99
CA ASP A 291 -0.20 12.99 9.74
C ASP A 291 0.74 13.57 10.81
N GLN A 292 1.91 12.97 11.03
CA GLN A 292 2.81 13.35 12.10
C GLN A 292 3.48 14.71 11.80
N PRO A 293 3.41 15.74 12.67
CA PRO A 293 4.12 16.99 12.44
C PRO A 293 5.64 16.79 12.55
N LEU A 294 6.42 17.48 11.70
CA LEU A 294 7.89 17.33 11.61
C LEU A 294 8.68 17.56 12.92
N ALA A 295 8.07 18.16 13.94
CA ALA A 295 8.66 18.22 15.28
C ALA A 295 8.79 16.83 15.91
N PHE A 296 7.80 15.95 15.73
CA PHE A 296 7.65 14.62 16.33
C PHE A 296 8.10 13.48 15.41
N GLU A 297 8.87 13.79 14.36
CA GLU A 297 9.58 12.83 13.51
C GLU A 297 11.08 12.93 13.71
N THR A 298 11.78 11.80 13.54
CA THR A 298 13.23 11.75 13.36
C THR A 298 13.65 12.62 12.17
N ALA A 299 14.90 13.13 12.15
CA ALA A 299 15.34 14.01 11.05
C ALA A 299 15.32 13.27 9.70
N GLU A 300 15.57 11.98 9.75
CA GLU A 300 15.62 10.99 8.68
C GLU A 300 14.23 10.84 8.05
N ARG A 301 13.24 10.33 8.81
CA ARG A 301 11.87 10.15 8.30
C ARG A 301 11.19 11.49 8.00
N GLY A 302 11.54 12.54 8.74
CA GLY A 302 11.11 13.92 8.48
C GLY A 302 11.63 14.50 7.16
N MET A 303 12.69 13.96 6.55
CA MET A 303 13.12 14.35 5.20
C MET A 303 12.20 13.81 4.10
N ALA A 304 11.50 12.70 4.32
CA ALA A 304 10.67 12.02 3.31
C ALA A 304 9.33 12.73 3.01
N SER A 305 8.72 12.39 1.88
CA SER A 305 7.32 12.72 1.60
C SER A 305 6.38 12.11 2.66
N GLU A 306 5.17 12.65 2.81
CA GLU A 306 4.21 12.21 3.85
C GLU A 306 3.81 10.74 3.67
N GLY A 307 3.54 10.30 2.45
CA GLY A 307 3.34 8.87 2.14
C GLY A 307 4.61 8.02 2.25
N GLY A 308 5.79 8.62 2.05
CA GLY A 308 7.07 7.92 2.00
C GLY A 308 7.83 7.80 3.33
N ARG A 309 7.24 8.16 4.48
CA ARG A 309 7.97 8.15 5.77
C ARG A 309 8.25 6.76 6.33
N GLY A 310 7.49 5.75 5.91
CA GLY A 310 7.70 4.34 6.22
C GLY A 310 7.21 3.87 7.59
N ARG A 311 7.04 2.53 7.69
CA ARG A 311 6.52 1.81 8.87
C ARG A 311 7.20 2.24 10.17
N GLY A 312 8.49 2.51 10.14
CA GLY A 312 9.25 2.84 11.33
C GLY A 312 9.48 1.66 12.26
N ASN A 313 10.19 1.96 13.35
CA ASN A 313 10.38 1.06 14.47
C ASN A 313 10.13 1.80 15.79
N VAL A 314 10.24 1.11 16.93
CA VAL A 314 9.94 1.70 18.25
C VAL A 314 10.83 2.91 18.56
N SER A 315 12.06 2.96 18.05
CA SER A 315 12.96 4.12 18.23
C SER A 315 12.39 5.40 17.61
N ASP A 316 11.57 5.30 16.55
CA ASP A 316 10.84 6.44 15.98
C ASP A 316 9.67 6.89 16.88
N ASP A 317 9.00 5.96 17.58
CA ASP A 317 7.90 6.29 18.50
C ASP A 317 8.41 6.81 19.86
N PHE A 318 9.51 6.27 20.38
CA PHE A 318 10.19 6.81 21.56
C PHE A 318 10.70 8.23 21.30
N TYR A 319 11.23 8.50 20.11
CA TYR A 319 11.53 9.86 19.67
C TYR A 319 10.28 10.76 19.71
N ALA A 320 9.18 10.30 19.14
CA ALA A 320 7.92 11.04 19.10
C ALA A 320 7.33 11.30 20.51
N LEU A 321 7.45 10.34 21.43
CA LEU A 321 7.11 10.48 22.84
C LEU A 321 8.01 11.51 23.54
N GLY A 322 9.32 11.45 23.33
CA GLY A 322 10.28 12.43 23.85
C GLY A 322 10.01 13.86 23.36
N ALA A 323 9.69 14.01 22.08
CA ALA A 323 9.30 15.29 21.48
C ALA A 323 7.96 15.80 22.03
N THR A 324 7.02 14.88 22.29
CA THR A 324 5.71 15.18 22.90
C THR A 324 5.88 15.69 24.34
N VAL A 325 6.66 14.99 25.16
CA VAL A 325 7.00 15.43 26.53
C VAL A 325 7.71 16.79 26.51
N ALA A 326 8.67 17.00 25.60
CA ALA A 326 9.34 18.29 25.42
C ALA A 326 8.38 19.43 25.08
N PHE A 327 7.41 19.21 24.20
CA PHE A 327 6.42 20.23 23.84
C PHE A 327 5.43 20.53 24.96
N LEU A 328 5.00 19.52 25.73
CA LEU A 328 4.10 19.72 26.88
C LEU A 328 4.79 20.42 28.06
N GLN A 329 6.12 20.28 28.18
CA GLN A 329 6.95 20.91 29.21
C GLN A 329 7.12 22.43 29.10
N GLN A 330 6.68 23.07 28.00
CA GLN A 330 6.96 24.50 27.76
C GLN A 330 5.79 25.24 27.10
N ALA A 331 5.50 26.45 27.61
CA ALA A 331 4.38 27.28 27.15
C ALA A 331 4.53 27.87 25.73
N VAL A 332 5.70 27.69 25.09
CA VAL A 332 6.00 28.22 23.74
C VAL A 332 6.68 27.14 22.91
N ASN A 333 6.07 26.81 21.76
CA ASN A 333 6.68 25.95 20.74
C ASN A 333 8.04 26.55 20.28
N PRO A 334 9.17 25.83 20.46
CA PRO A 334 10.52 26.39 20.25
C PRO A 334 10.90 26.53 18.78
N VAL A 335 10.21 25.81 17.89
CA VAL A 335 10.43 25.80 16.44
C VAL A 335 9.34 26.57 15.67
N LYS A 336 8.50 27.34 16.39
CA LYS A 336 7.44 28.15 15.81
C LYS A 336 8.00 29.16 14.81
N GLY A 337 7.57 29.04 13.55
CA GLY A 337 8.01 29.92 12.46
C GLY A 337 9.26 29.45 11.71
N MET A 338 9.86 28.31 12.09
CA MET A 338 10.88 27.66 11.25
C MET A 338 10.22 27.03 10.02
N THR A 339 10.86 27.15 8.86
CA THR A 339 10.50 26.37 7.67
C THR A 339 10.93 24.90 7.81
N ARG A 340 10.40 24.02 6.95
CA ARG A 340 10.82 22.60 6.88
C ARG A 340 12.33 22.45 6.74
N GLU A 341 12.96 23.25 5.87
CA GLU A 341 14.41 23.23 5.69
C GLU A 341 15.15 23.67 6.96
N GLN A 342 14.73 24.77 7.59
CA GLN A 342 15.35 25.28 8.83
C GLN A 342 15.22 24.29 9.98
N LEU A 343 14.06 23.64 10.15
CA LEU A 343 13.82 22.66 11.21
C LEU A 343 14.70 21.41 11.05
N ILE A 344 14.73 20.82 9.85
CA ILE A 344 15.52 19.61 9.59
C ILE A 344 17.02 19.94 9.66
N HIS A 345 17.45 21.08 9.10
CA HIS A 345 18.83 21.55 9.23
C HIS A 345 19.23 21.81 10.70
N ALA A 346 18.33 22.35 11.52
CA ALA A 346 18.57 22.55 12.95
C ALA A 346 18.73 21.20 13.69
N LYS A 347 17.82 20.24 13.47
CA LYS A 347 17.94 18.87 14.03
C LYS A 347 19.29 18.25 13.67
N ILE A 348 19.65 18.23 12.38
CA ILE A 348 20.92 17.66 11.91
C ILE A 348 22.15 18.33 12.58
N THR A 349 22.18 19.67 12.63
CA THR A 349 23.40 20.41 13.02
C THR A 349 23.55 20.71 14.51
N ARG A 350 22.45 20.73 15.27
CA ARG A 350 22.41 21.04 16.72
C ARG A 350 22.01 19.85 17.58
N SER A 351 21.53 18.77 16.97
CA SER A 351 20.70 17.71 17.55
C SER A 351 19.22 18.07 17.69
N SER A 352 18.37 17.04 17.64
CA SER A 352 16.94 17.14 17.92
C SER A 352 16.67 17.65 19.33
N TYR A 353 17.38 17.13 20.34
CA TYR A 353 17.28 17.61 21.72
C TYR A 353 17.48 19.13 21.84
N GLN A 354 18.57 19.69 21.29
CA GLN A 354 18.82 21.14 21.35
C GLN A 354 17.87 21.99 20.49
N THR A 355 17.16 21.36 19.55
CA THR A 355 16.20 22.01 18.65
C THR A 355 14.79 22.02 19.23
N LEU A 356 14.42 20.98 19.99
CA LEU A 356 13.05 20.76 20.50
C LEU A 356 12.88 21.02 21.99
N VAL A 357 13.95 21.02 22.80
CA VAL A 357 13.89 21.30 24.24
C VAL A 357 14.27 22.77 24.50
N GLY A 358 13.29 23.57 24.93
CA GLY A 358 13.48 24.97 25.27
C GLY A 358 14.17 25.19 26.63
N GLY A 359 14.65 26.42 26.87
CA GLY A 359 15.30 26.79 28.13
C GLY A 359 14.34 26.99 29.32
N ASN A 360 13.04 27.16 29.06
CA ASN A 360 12.01 27.42 30.08
C ASN A 360 11.06 26.21 30.17
N LEU A 361 11.42 25.25 31.02
CA LEU A 361 10.68 23.99 31.24
C LEU A 361 9.98 24.00 32.60
N LEU A 362 8.82 23.35 32.72
CA LEU A 362 8.09 23.22 34.00
C LEU A 362 8.87 22.41 35.05
N THR A 363 9.55 21.33 34.66
CA THR A 363 10.43 20.56 35.56
C THR A 363 11.75 20.13 34.90
N SER A 364 12.83 20.15 35.69
CA SER A 364 14.13 19.58 35.31
C SER A 364 14.19 18.06 35.42
N THR A 365 13.24 17.41 36.11
CA THR A 365 13.26 15.96 36.35
C THR A 365 13.16 15.10 35.09
N LEU A 366 12.64 15.67 34.00
CA LEU A 366 12.47 14.99 32.71
C LEU A 366 13.58 15.36 31.69
N LEU A 367 14.60 16.14 32.08
CA LEU A 367 15.73 16.46 31.19
C LEU A 367 16.49 15.21 30.72
N GLU A 368 16.63 14.21 31.60
CA GLU A 368 17.34 12.98 31.27
C GLU A 368 16.59 12.07 30.27
N PRO A 369 15.30 11.71 30.48
CA PRO A 369 14.56 10.95 29.48
C PRO A 369 14.37 11.74 28.18
N MET A 370 14.10 13.05 28.22
CA MET A 370 14.05 13.84 26.97
C MET A 370 15.38 13.80 26.20
N ARG A 371 16.53 13.77 26.90
CA ARG A 371 17.85 13.63 26.26
C ARG A 371 18.09 12.25 25.66
N GLY A 372 17.66 11.18 26.32
CA GLY A 372 17.79 9.81 25.81
C GLY A 372 16.83 9.51 24.66
N LEU A 373 15.61 10.03 24.71
CA LEU A 373 14.57 9.84 23.68
C LEU A 373 14.80 10.72 22.44
N LEU A 374 15.40 11.91 22.60
CA LEU A 374 15.70 12.84 21.49
C LEU A 374 17.15 12.78 21.01
N GLU A 375 17.86 11.68 21.27
CA GLU A 375 19.12 11.37 20.59
C GLU A 375 18.83 11.08 19.10
N ASP A 376 19.69 11.57 18.20
CA ASP A 376 19.49 11.42 16.76
C ASP A 376 20.07 10.10 16.24
N ASP A 377 21.11 9.58 16.88
CA ASP A 377 21.62 8.24 16.63
C ASP A 377 20.61 7.18 17.12
N ALA A 378 19.97 6.49 16.18
CA ALA A 378 18.94 5.49 16.49
C ALA A 378 19.46 4.28 17.27
N GLY A 379 20.78 4.02 17.25
CA GLY A 379 21.45 2.99 18.05
C GLY A 379 21.88 3.45 19.45
N GLN A 380 21.73 4.74 19.77
CA GLN A 380 22.00 5.30 21.11
C GLN A 380 20.77 5.95 21.76
N ARG A 381 19.69 6.14 21.00
CA ARG A 381 18.37 6.52 21.50
C ARG A 381 17.84 5.45 22.45
N TRP A 382 17.19 5.88 23.52
CA TRP A 382 16.64 5.00 24.53
C TRP A 382 15.58 4.04 23.97
N ASP A 383 15.77 2.77 24.32
CA ASP A 383 14.84 1.66 24.19
C ASP A 383 14.10 1.40 25.53
N PHE A 384 13.33 0.32 25.59
CA PHE A 384 12.63 -0.09 26.83
C PHE A 384 13.59 -0.38 27.98
N ASP A 385 14.71 -1.07 27.73
CA ASP A 385 15.70 -1.37 28.78
C ASP A 385 16.31 -0.09 29.37
N SER A 386 16.67 0.88 28.51
CA SER A 386 17.17 2.19 28.94
C SER A 386 16.11 2.98 29.71
N TYR A 387 14.86 2.94 29.26
CA TYR A 387 13.74 3.58 29.93
C TYR A 387 13.45 2.95 31.31
N ASP A 388 13.37 1.64 31.41
CA ASP A 388 13.07 0.90 32.66
C ASP A 388 14.21 1.05 33.68
N LEU A 389 15.47 1.15 33.22
CA LEU A 389 16.59 1.55 34.08
C LEU A 389 16.33 2.93 34.71
N TRP A 390 15.97 3.94 33.91
CA TRP A 390 15.68 5.28 34.43
C TRP A 390 14.45 5.30 35.35
N ALA A 391 13.35 4.66 34.94
CA ALA A 391 12.09 4.62 35.69
C ALA A 391 12.24 3.91 37.04
N SER A 392 13.09 2.87 37.12
CA SER A 392 13.46 2.21 38.38
C SER A 392 14.50 2.97 39.22
N GLY A 393 14.85 4.20 38.84
CA GLY A 393 15.82 5.05 39.55
C GLY A 393 17.28 4.58 39.41
N ARG A 394 17.56 3.68 38.46
CA ARG A 394 18.90 3.18 38.18
C ARG A 394 19.58 4.10 37.16
N ARG A 395 20.92 4.14 37.19
CA ARG A 395 21.70 4.93 36.24
C ARG A 395 21.72 4.23 34.88
N VAL A 396 21.15 4.88 33.87
CA VAL A 396 21.33 4.48 32.46
C VAL A 396 22.80 4.70 32.05
N PRO A 397 23.46 3.75 31.37
CA PRO A 397 24.77 3.97 30.77
C PRO A 397 24.75 5.14 29.77
N ALA A 398 25.82 5.94 29.73
CA ALA A 398 25.96 6.94 28.69
C ALA A 398 26.51 6.27 27.42
N GLY A 399 25.81 6.43 26.29
CA GLY A 399 26.30 6.01 24.98
C GLY A 399 27.63 6.70 24.62
N GLN A 400 28.47 6.00 23.85
CA GLN A 400 29.68 6.58 23.30
C GLN A 400 29.35 7.32 22.01
N ALA A 401 29.10 8.63 22.11
CA ALA A 401 28.80 9.47 20.96
C ALA A 401 29.89 9.32 19.87
N PRO A 402 29.53 9.00 18.62
CA PRO A 402 30.51 8.73 17.57
C PRO A 402 31.28 9.99 17.21
N THR A 403 32.54 9.84 16.82
CA THR A 403 33.45 10.94 16.49
C THR A 403 33.13 11.58 15.14
N ARG A 404 32.05 12.38 15.10
CA ARG A 404 31.61 13.14 13.91
C ARG A 404 32.76 14.00 13.38
N ARG A 405 33.29 13.66 12.20
CA ARG A 405 34.28 14.49 11.49
C ARG A 405 33.61 15.79 11.06
N ARG A 406 34.18 16.93 11.47
CA ARG A 406 33.67 18.28 11.21
C ARG A 406 34.71 19.11 10.49
N SER A 407 34.31 19.81 9.43
CA SER A 407 35.24 20.68 8.73
C SER A 407 35.53 21.96 9.51
N PRO A 408 36.80 22.37 9.67
CA PRO A 408 37.17 23.71 10.13
C PRO A 408 36.96 24.78 9.05
N ARG A 409 36.53 24.40 7.83
CA ARG A 409 36.22 25.30 6.72
C ARG A 409 34.82 24.98 6.18
N PRO A 410 33.78 25.72 6.62
CA PRO A 410 32.42 25.46 6.17
C PRO A 410 32.30 25.62 4.64
N LEU A 411 31.57 24.70 4.00
CA LEU A 411 31.14 24.90 2.62
C LEU A 411 29.80 25.62 2.63
N LYS A 412 29.76 26.84 2.07
CA LYS A 412 28.50 27.56 1.90
C LYS A 412 27.70 26.98 0.74
N PHE A 413 26.46 26.56 0.99
CA PHE A 413 25.55 26.06 -0.03
C PHE A 413 24.12 26.50 0.27
N GLY A 414 23.46 27.17 -0.69
CA GLY A 414 22.20 27.87 -0.44
C GLY A 414 22.35 28.91 0.69
N GLU A 415 21.41 28.88 1.63
CA GLU A 415 21.35 29.82 2.77
C GLU A 415 22.30 29.45 3.93
N PHE A 416 22.89 28.26 3.92
CA PHE A 416 23.59 27.69 5.07
C PHE A 416 25.10 27.48 4.82
N GLU A 417 25.82 27.33 5.93
CA GLU A 417 27.23 26.95 5.96
C GLU A 417 27.37 25.56 6.58
N HIS A 418 27.92 24.61 5.81
CA HIS A 418 27.95 23.20 6.17
C HIS A 418 29.34 22.76 6.64
N ILE A 419 29.37 22.09 7.80
CA ILE A 419 30.59 21.50 8.39
C ILE A 419 30.53 19.97 8.53
N GLU A 420 29.40 19.34 8.19
CA GLU A 420 29.19 17.88 8.22
C GLU A 420 28.56 17.44 6.88
N PRO A 421 28.93 16.28 6.30
CA PRO A 421 28.37 15.85 5.00
C PRO A 421 26.85 15.74 5.00
N LYS A 422 26.26 15.22 6.09
CA LYS A 422 24.81 15.07 6.25
C LYS A 422 24.02 16.37 6.08
N SER A 423 24.49 17.49 6.66
CA SER A 423 23.78 18.77 6.53
C SER A 423 23.85 19.33 5.10
N LEU A 424 24.98 19.13 4.42
CA LEU A 424 25.15 19.48 3.01
C LEU A 424 24.29 18.58 2.11
N ALA A 425 24.24 17.27 2.38
CA ALA A 425 23.46 16.29 1.61
C ALA A 425 21.95 16.52 1.72
N TYR A 426 21.46 17.11 2.82
CA TYR A 426 20.08 17.60 2.87
C TYR A 426 19.88 18.83 1.97
N ALA A 427 20.69 19.89 2.17
CA ALA A 427 20.57 21.14 1.41
C ALA A 427 20.80 20.98 -0.10
N MET A 428 21.63 20.01 -0.52
CA MET A 428 21.84 19.61 -1.91
C MET A 428 20.59 18.96 -2.53
N SER A 429 19.89 18.09 -1.79
CA SER A 429 18.70 17.42 -2.32
C SER A 429 17.57 18.39 -2.68
N LEU A 430 17.50 19.54 -2.03
CA LEU A 430 16.55 20.60 -2.34
C LEU A 430 16.93 21.47 -3.57
N ARG A 431 18.12 21.27 -4.17
CA ARG A 431 18.70 22.18 -5.18
C ARG A 431 19.50 21.43 -6.28
N PRO A 432 18.89 20.46 -6.98
CA PRO A 432 19.58 19.49 -7.83
C PRO A 432 20.54 20.10 -8.87
N ASP A 433 20.10 21.11 -9.63
CA ASP A 433 20.92 21.74 -10.69
C ASP A 433 22.21 22.39 -10.21
N THR A 434 22.27 22.81 -8.94
CA THR A 434 23.48 23.35 -8.31
C THR A 434 24.33 22.25 -7.68
N SER A 435 23.69 21.20 -7.16
CA SER A 435 24.37 20.05 -6.57
C SER A 435 25.08 19.19 -7.62
N ILE A 436 24.45 18.94 -8.76
CA ILE A 436 25.05 18.21 -9.89
C ILE A 436 26.32 18.93 -10.38
N LYS A 437 26.34 20.27 -10.39
CA LYS A 437 27.52 21.07 -10.73
C LYS A 437 28.62 20.93 -9.68
N LEU A 438 28.30 21.13 -8.41
CA LEU A 438 29.21 20.96 -7.26
C LEU A 438 29.86 19.56 -7.18
N ILE A 439 29.14 18.54 -7.68
CA ILE A 439 29.64 17.17 -7.85
C ILE A 439 30.56 17.09 -9.08
N LYS A 440 30.07 17.44 -10.28
CA LYS A 440 30.81 17.27 -11.56
C LYS A 440 32.05 18.17 -11.68
N ASP A 441 32.13 19.30 -10.96
CA ASP A 441 33.28 20.22 -10.98
C ASP A 441 34.40 19.86 -9.96
N GLY A 442 34.19 18.83 -9.12
CA GLY A 442 35.17 18.37 -8.14
C GLY A 442 35.24 19.20 -6.85
N THR A 443 34.38 20.21 -6.67
CA THR A 443 34.31 21.00 -5.44
C THR A 443 33.93 20.14 -4.24
N LEU A 444 32.92 19.26 -4.40
CA LEU A 444 32.50 18.34 -3.35
C LEU A 444 33.62 17.35 -2.96
N GLU A 445 34.25 16.70 -3.94
CA GLU A 445 35.39 15.79 -3.70
C GLU A 445 36.52 16.50 -2.94
N THR A 446 36.87 17.72 -3.36
CA THR A 446 37.90 18.54 -2.73
C THR A 446 37.54 18.89 -1.29
N TRP A 447 36.27 19.20 -1.00
CA TRP A 447 35.80 19.51 0.35
C TRP A 447 35.71 18.27 1.25
N LEU A 448 35.32 17.10 0.73
CA LEU A 448 35.37 15.85 1.48
C LEU A 448 36.82 15.49 1.83
N SER A 449 37.70 15.47 0.82
CA SER A 449 39.11 15.05 0.94
C SER A 449 39.99 15.99 1.77
N ARG A 450 39.75 17.31 1.73
CA ARG A 450 40.59 18.34 2.40
C ARG A 450 39.87 19.21 3.43
N GLY A 451 38.55 19.15 3.48
CA GLY A 451 37.71 19.90 4.41
C GLY A 451 37.22 19.02 5.55
N ILE A 452 36.64 17.85 5.25
CA ILE A 452 36.23 16.83 6.22
C ILE A 452 37.38 15.86 6.56
N GLU A 453 38.42 15.85 5.72
CA GLU A 453 39.55 14.89 5.74
C GLU A 453 39.13 13.44 5.46
N ASP A 454 37.95 13.24 4.87
CA ASP A 454 37.44 11.94 4.45
C ASP A 454 37.85 11.62 3.01
N LYS A 455 38.98 10.94 2.89
CA LYS A 455 39.55 10.53 1.59
C LYS A 455 38.83 9.31 1.00
N GLU A 456 38.16 8.52 1.83
CA GLU A 456 37.46 7.31 1.40
C GLU A 456 36.13 7.69 0.76
N LEU A 457 35.31 8.48 1.47
CA LEU A 457 34.07 9.03 0.92
C LEU A 457 34.35 9.91 -0.32
N ALA A 458 35.44 10.70 -0.33
CA ALA A 458 35.84 11.45 -1.52
C ALA A 458 36.17 10.54 -2.72
N ALA A 459 36.90 9.45 -2.51
CA ALA A 459 37.26 8.50 -3.57
C ALA A 459 36.03 7.75 -4.12
N VAL A 460 35.09 7.34 -3.25
CA VAL A 460 33.84 6.69 -3.68
C VAL A 460 32.95 7.67 -4.46
N VAL A 461 32.86 8.93 -4.03
CA VAL A 461 32.14 9.99 -4.77
C VAL A 461 32.77 10.23 -6.15
N ALA A 462 34.11 10.31 -6.24
CA ALA A 462 34.81 10.44 -7.52
C ALA A 462 34.55 9.23 -8.45
N ALA A 463 34.51 8.01 -7.90
CA ALA A 463 34.17 6.80 -8.66
C ALA A 463 32.74 6.83 -9.21
N GLN A 464 31.76 7.37 -8.46
CA GLN A 464 30.40 7.58 -8.99
C GLN A 464 30.38 8.62 -10.13
N VAL A 465 31.20 9.68 -10.06
CA VAL A 465 31.32 10.69 -11.12
C VAL A 465 31.87 10.09 -12.42
N GLU A 466 32.90 9.24 -12.37
CA GLU A 466 33.40 8.54 -13.56
C GLU A 466 32.40 7.50 -14.09
N ALA A 467 31.72 6.74 -13.20
CA ALA A 467 30.67 5.81 -13.59
C ALA A 467 29.45 6.51 -14.22
N SER A 468 29.17 7.76 -13.84
CA SER A 468 28.15 8.62 -14.45
C SER A 468 28.57 9.06 -15.86
N LYS A 469 29.81 9.54 -16.05
CA LYS A 469 30.34 9.94 -17.37
C LYS A 469 30.27 8.78 -18.38
N ALA A 470 30.59 7.57 -17.94
CA ALA A 470 30.53 6.36 -18.76
C ALA A 470 29.11 6.03 -19.29
N LYS A 471 28.05 6.52 -18.64
CA LYS A 471 26.64 6.23 -18.96
C LYS A 471 25.87 7.43 -19.54
N GLU A 472 26.53 8.56 -19.78
CA GLU A 472 25.92 9.83 -20.21
C GLU A 472 25.28 9.76 -21.62
N GLN A 473 25.65 8.78 -22.44
CA GLN A 473 25.02 8.51 -23.74
C GLN A 473 23.86 7.49 -23.67
N GLU A 474 23.78 6.70 -22.60
CA GLU A 474 22.82 5.60 -22.45
C GLU A 474 21.60 6.02 -21.60
N ASN A 475 21.85 6.75 -20.50
CA ASN A 475 20.81 7.17 -19.56
C ASN A 475 20.66 8.70 -19.56
N ARG A 476 19.49 9.19 -19.99
CA ARG A 476 19.15 10.63 -19.98
C ARG A 476 19.06 11.22 -18.58
N ASP A 477 18.83 10.39 -17.57
CA ASP A 477 18.65 10.77 -16.17
C ASP A 477 19.89 10.47 -15.32
N VAL A 478 21.05 10.22 -15.97
CA VAL A 478 22.29 9.83 -15.27
C VAL A 478 22.70 10.83 -14.18
N ASP A 479 22.45 12.12 -14.37
CA ASP A 479 22.78 13.17 -13.41
C ASP A 479 21.88 13.12 -12.15
N TYR A 480 20.61 12.70 -12.29
CA TYR A 480 19.72 12.45 -11.15
C TYR A 480 20.09 11.16 -10.42
N VAL A 481 20.55 10.12 -11.14
CA VAL A 481 21.08 8.89 -10.54
C VAL A 481 22.39 9.17 -9.80
N LEU A 482 23.32 9.93 -10.41
CA LEU A 482 24.56 10.39 -9.77
C LEU A 482 24.27 11.17 -8.49
N LEU A 483 23.35 12.14 -8.57
CA LEU A 483 22.93 12.91 -7.39
C LEU A 483 22.37 11.98 -6.31
N ALA A 484 21.39 11.12 -6.63
CA ALA A 484 20.80 10.19 -5.65
C ALA A 484 21.85 9.32 -4.95
N LYS A 485 22.82 8.77 -5.70
CA LYS A 485 23.90 7.95 -5.13
C LYS A 485 24.86 8.74 -4.25
N VAL A 486 25.31 9.92 -4.69
CA VAL A 486 26.18 10.80 -3.88
C VAL A 486 25.45 11.27 -2.61
N LEU A 487 24.16 11.57 -2.72
CA LEU A 487 23.32 11.95 -1.59
C LEU A 487 23.21 10.85 -0.52
N ILE A 488 23.12 9.58 -0.92
CA ILE A 488 23.12 8.40 -0.02
C ILE A 488 24.50 8.22 0.62
N LEU A 489 25.59 8.28 -0.15
CA LEU A 489 26.95 8.13 0.37
C LEU A 489 27.31 9.17 1.44
N MET A 490 26.76 10.38 1.35
CA MET A 490 27.00 11.46 2.33
C MET A 490 26.10 11.40 3.58
N ASP A 491 25.04 10.60 3.56
CA ASP A 491 24.15 10.33 4.70
C ASP A 491 23.39 9.01 4.47
N PRO A 492 23.96 7.85 4.84
CA PRO A 492 23.33 6.55 4.58
C PRO A 492 21.94 6.39 5.20
N SER A 493 21.70 7.06 6.34
CA SER A 493 20.43 7.02 7.08
C SER A 493 19.27 7.81 6.45
N ARG A 494 19.51 8.51 5.34
CA ARG A 494 18.51 9.35 4.67
C ARG A 494 17.40 8.53 3.99
N PRO A 495 16.24 9.14 3.70
CA PRO A 495 15.33 8.63 2.68
C PRO A 495 15.97 8.73 1.28
N ILE A 496 15.69 7.72 0.45
CA ILE A 496 15.97 7.72 -0.98
C ILE A 496 15.34 8.98 -1.59
N HIS A 497 16.10 9.68 -2.42
CA HIS A 497 15.68 10.91 -3.07
C HIS A 497 16.10 10.89 -4.54
N TYR A 498 15.13 10.85 -5.45
CA TYR A 498 15.35 10.89 -6.90
C TYR A 498 14.20 11.69 -7.56
N LYS A 499 14.55 12.79 -8.24
CA LYS A 499 13.58 13.75 -8.79
C LYS A 499 12.55 14.18 -7.71
N GLY A 500 11.25 13.97 -7.93
CA GLY A 500 10.19 14.23 -6.94
C GLY A 500 9.96 13.08 -5.94
N ALA A 501 10.48 11.87 -6.20
CA ALA A 501 10.31 10.73 -5.30
C ALA A 501 11.25 10.85 -4.09
N VAL A 502 10.67 10.98 -2.89
CA VAL A 502 11.42 11.01 -1.62
C VAL A 502 10.76 10.10 -0.59
N PHE A 503 11.39 8.96 -0.29
CA PHE A 503 10.83 7.91 0.57
C PHE A 503 11.90 7.12 1.32
N MET A 504 11.58 6.65 2.52
CA MET A 504 12.30 5.56 3.18
C MET A 504 11.93 4.23 2.50
N PRO A 505 12.83 3.23 2.40
CA PRO A 505 12.51 1.96 1.72
C PRO A 505 11.25 1.27 2.29
N ASP A 506 11.10 1.27 3.61
CA ASP A 506 9.92 0.77 4.35
C ASP A 506 8.65 1.65 4.20
N GLY A 507 8.69 2.64 3.31
CA GLY A 507 7.60 3.53 2.93
C GLY A 507 7.30 3.56 1.43
N PHE A 508 7.95 2.73 0.60
CA PHE A 508 7.65 2.70 -0.84
C PHE A 508 6.18 2.38 -1.14
N GLY A 509 5.61 1.36 -0.47
CA GLY A 509 4.22 0.95 -0.67
C GLY A 509 3.22 2.08 -0.37
N ALA A 510 3.36 2.72 0.79
CA ALA A 510 2.54 3.87 1.16
C ALA A 510 2.74 5.08 0.23
N ALA A 511 3.96 5.31 -0.30
CA ALA A 511 4.22 6.36 -1.27
C ALA A 511 3.53 6.09 -2.62
N ILE A 512 3.68 4.89 -3.20
CA ILE A 512 3.04 4.55 -4.49
C ILE A 512 1.51 4.51 -4.36
N ALA A 513 0.97 4.05 -3.23
CA ALA A 513 -0.47 4.11 -2.97
C ALA A 513 -0.98 5.55 -2.84
N THR A 514 -0.28 6.41 -2.09
CA THR A 514 -0.65 7.82 -1.94
C THR A 514 -0.62 8.56 -3.28
N GLU A 515 0.46 8.42 -4.06
CA GLU A 515 0.57 9.07 -5.37
C GLU A 515 -0.45 8.52 -6.38
N MET A 516 -0.67 7.20 -6.43
CA MET A 516 -1.62 6.62 -7.39
C MET A 516 -3.08 6.94 -7.05
N ILE A 517 -3.45 6.98 -5.76
CA ILE A 517 -4.79 7.41 -5.33
C ILE A 517 -5.04 8.89 -5.67
N ARG A 518 -4.02 9.74 -5.56
CA ARG A 518 -4.12 11.20 -5.80
C ARG A 518 -3.89 11.64 -7.25
N GLY A 519 -3.55 10.72 -8.16
CA GLY A 519 -3.17 11.05 -9.54
C GLY A 519 -1.82 11.80 -9.65
N GLY A 520 -0.92 11.56 -8.67
CA GLY A 520 0.40 12.17 -8.56
C GLY A 520 1.48 11.54 -9.45
N ASN A 521 2.75 11.82 -9.15
CA ASN A 521 3.87 11.44 -10.02
C ASN A 521 4.48 10.07 -9.68
N ILE A 522 3.72 9.02 -9.99
CA ILE A 522 4.11 7.61 -9.88
C ILE A 522 5.40 7.30 -10.69
N LYS A 523 5.67 8.09 -11.74
CA LYS A 523 6.78 7.83 -12.66
C LYS A 523 8.16 7.92 -11.97
N ASP A 524 8.38 8.93 -11.14
CA ASP A 524 9.66 9.12 -10.44
C ASP A 524 9.92 7.97 -9.45
N LEU A 525 8.87 7.46 -8.80
CA LEU A 525 8.93 6.25 -7.95
C LEU A 525 9.36 5.03 -8.78
N ALA A 526 8.72 4.79 -9.93
CA ALA A 526 9.07 3.68 -10.81
C ALA A 526 10.50 3.77 -11.38
N GLU A 527 10.94 4.96 -11.83
CA GLU A 527 12.31 5.20 -12.30
C GLU A 527 13.36 4.94 -11.20
N THR A 528 13.03 5.26 -9.93
CA THR A 528 13.90 4.96 -8.77
C THR A 528 14.17 3.45 -8.64
N ILE A 529 13.16 2.61 -8.89
CA ILE A 529 13.27 1.15 -8.86
C ILE A 529 14.05 0.62 -10.08
N VAL A 530 13.71 1.10 -11.29
CA VAL A 530 14.38 0.71 -12.54
C VAL A 530 15.89 1.02 -12.49
N HIS A 531 16.28 2.13 -11.86
CA HIS A 531 17.68 2.52 -11.67
C HIS A 531 18.41 1.80 -10.50
N GLN A 532 17.75 0.89 -9.76
CA GLN A 532 18.30 0.15 -8.61
C GLN A 532 18.86 1.08 -7.51
N ILE A 533 18.17 2.20 -7.25
CA ILE A 533 18.55 3.11 -6.18
C ILE A 533 18.28 2.51 -4.77
N PRO A 534 17.20 1.72 -4.54
CA PRO A 534 17.03 1.00 -3.27
C PRO A 534 18.14 -0.02 -2.99
N THR A 535 18.53 -0.83 -3.97
CA THR A 535 19.67 -1.77 -3.85
C THR A 535 20.93 -1.04 -3.40
N PHE A 536 21.25 0.10 -4.02
CA PHE A 536 22.40 0.92 -3.63
C PHE A 536 22.25 1.56 -2.24
N TRP A 537 21.01 1.83 -1.79
CA TRP A 537 20.74 2.27 -0.43
C TRP A 537 21.05 1.18 0.59
N PHE A 538 20.63 -0.07 0.34
CA PHE A 538 20.95 -1.23 1.19
C PHE A 538 22.44 -1.59 1.17
N GLU A 539 23.09 -1.55 0.01
CA GLU A 539 24.56 -1.67 -0.12
C GLU A 539 25.31 -0.65 0.75
N SER A 540 24.70 0.51 1.06
CA SER A 540 25.29 1.59 1.85
C SER A 540 24.99 1.52 3.35
N GLN A 541 24.18 0.57 3.83
CA GLN A 541 23.86 0.42 5.27
C GLN A 541 24.89 -0.42 6.02
N GLU A 542 24.82 -0.42 7.35
CA GLU A 542 25.66 -1.28 8.20
C GLU A 542 25.33 -2.77 7.98
N GLY A 543 26.37 -3.57 7.72
CA GLY A 543 26.26 -4.96 7.24
C GLY A 543 25.84 -5.11 5.76
N GLY A 544 25.49 -4.02 5.10
CA GLY A 544 25.18 -3.97 3.66
C GLY A 544 23.98 -4.82 3.26
N LEU A 545 23.98 -5.28 2.00
CA LEU A 545 22.87 -6.02 1.40
C LEU A 545 22.49 -7.31 2.15
N ALA A 546 23.42 -7.92 2.89
CA ALA A 546 23.14 -9.11 3.71
C ALA A 546 22.18 -8.83 4.88
N SER A 547 22.18 -7.61 5.42
CA SER A 547 21.26 -7.15 6.48
C SER A 547 19.84 -6.86 5.96
N SER A 548 19.63 -6.81 4.64
CA SER A 548 18.36 -6.38 4.02
C SER A 548 18.02 -7.19 2.76
N ALA A 549 18.35 -8.48 2.78
CA ALA A 549 18.22 -9.37 1.63
C ALA A 549 16.75 -9.60 1.21
N ASN A 550 15.82 -9.58 2.17
CA ASN A 550 14.39 -9.73 1.90
C ASN A 550 13.82 -8.46 1.24
N GLU A 551 14.26 -7.30 1.73
CA GLU A 551 13.85 -5.98 1.25
C GLU A 551 14.38 -5.73 -0.17
N ASP A 552 15.65 -6.05 -0.47
CA ASP A 552 16.14 -5.94 -1.84
C ASP A 552 15.50 -6.97 -2.77
N ALA A 553 15.23 -8.20 -2.32
CA ALA A 553 14.51 -9.19 -3.13
C ALA A 553 13.14 -8.66 -3.59
N LEU A 554 12.37 -8.04 -2.70
CA LEU A 554 11.13 -7.32 -3.04
C LEU A 554 11.40 -6.22 -4.09
N PHE A 555 12.45 -5.41 -3.93
CA PHE A 555 12.77 -4.37 -4.93
C PHE A 555 13.26 -4.93 -6.27
N GLN A 556 13.91 -6.09 -6.33
CA GLN A 556 14.19 -6.77 -7.60
C GLN A 556 12.92 -7.32 -8.26
N GLU A 557 11.98 -7.87 -7.49
CA GLU A 557 10.68 -8.32 -8.00
C GLU A 557 9.85 -7.15 -8.55
N LEU A 558 9.73 -6.05 -7.79
CA LEU A 558 9.11 -4.80 -8.26
C LEU A 558 9.80 -4.31 -9.55
N ARG A 559 11.13 -4.44 -9.64
CA ARG A 559 11.91 -4.07 -10.84
C ARG A 559 11.66 -5.00 -12.04
N LEU A 560 11.40 -6.28 -11.84
CA LEU A 560 10.97 -7.21 -12.91
C LEU A 560 9.57 -6.86 -13.39
N ASN A 561 8.64 -6.63 -12.46
CA ASN A 561 7.28 -6.19 -12.74
C ASN A 561 7.22 -4.86 -13.52
N LEU A 562 8.14 -3.92 -13.30
CA LEU A 562 8.24 -2.68 -14.08
C LEU A 562 8.86 -2.82 -15.48
N GLN A 563 9.52 -3.94 -15.80
CA GLN A 563 10.08 -4.17 -17.14
C GLN A 563 9.03 -4.72 -18.13
N LYS A 564 8.01 -5.42 -17.63
CA LYS A 564 6.85 -5.85 -18.41
C LYS A 564 5.82 -4.71 -18.50
N THR A 565 5.20 -4.54 -19.66
CA THR A 565 4.23 -3.45 -19.93
C THR A 565 2.79 -3.91 -20.09
N GLY A 566 2.53 -5.23 -20.08
CA GLY A 566 1.19 -5.80 -20.15
C GLY A 566 0.30 -5.49 -18.93
N PRO A 567 -1.00 -5.82 -18.98
CA PRO A 567 -1.83 -5.96 -17.79
C PRO A 567 -1.22 -7.00 -16.84
N GLY A 568 -1.40 -6.84 -15.53
CA GLY A 568 -0.77 -7.73 -14.55
C GLY A 568 0.67 -7.34 -14.17
N PHE A 569 1.23 -6.35 -14.86
CA PHE A 569 2.58 -5.81 -14.67
C PHE A 569 2.57 -4.28 -14.67
N GLY A 570 3.73 -3.66 -14.49
CA GLY A 570 3.89 -2.21 -14.39
C GLY A 570 3.60 -1.66 -12.99
N ALA A 571 3.34 -0.36 -12.92
CA ALA A 571 3.15 0.35 -11.64
C ALA A 571 1.94 -0.14 -10.85
N GLU A 572 0.88 -0.63 -11.52
CA GLU A 572 -0.30 -1.20 -10.89
C GLU A 572 0.02 -2.51 -10.18
N ARG A 573 0.94 -3.33 -10.71
CA ARG A 573 1.41 -4.55 -10.02
C ARG A 573 2.26 -4.18 -8.81
N CYS A 574 3.19 -3.23 -8.98
CA CYS A 574 3.99 -2.72 -7.88
C CYS A 574 3.16 -2.12 -6.74
N LEU A 575 2.01 -1.49 -7.05
CA LEU A 575 1.08 -0.99 -6.05
C LEU A 575 0.60 -2.11 -5.12
N TYR A 576 0.05 -3.19 -5.66
CA TYR A 576 -0.58 -4.23 -4.84
C TYR A 576 0.44 -5.16 -4.17
N GLU A 577 1.57 -5.49 -4.82
CA GLU A 577 2.65 -6.26 -4.17
C GLU A 577 3.21 -5.54 -2.94
N SER A 578 3.37 -4.21 -3.03
CA SER A 578 3.83 -3.40 -1.89
C SER A 578 2.72 -2.99 -0.91
N ASN A 579 1.45 -3.34 -1.19
CA ASN A 579 0.28 -3.04 -0.36
C ASN A 579 -0.76 -4.18 -0.44
N THR A 580 -0.42 -5.37 0.03
CA THR A 580 -1.21 -6.63 -0.07
C THR A 580 -2.60 -6.63 0.59
N ASN A 581 -3.06 -5.51 1.13
CA ASN A 581 -4.40 -5.34 1.73
C ASN A 581 -5.09 -4.07 1.16
N LEU A 582 -4.57 -3.48 0.08
CA LEU A 582 -5.17 -2.33 -0.58
C LEU A 582 -6.23 -2.79 -1.58
N ALA A 583 -7.46 -2.32 -1.39
CA ALA A 583 -8.56 -2.66 -2.29
C ALA A 583 -8.29 -2.30 -3.76
N CYS A 584 -8.79 -3.13 -4.67
CA CYS A 584 -8.65 -2.94 -6.10
C CYS A 584 -9.17 -1.56 -6.53
N ARG A 585 -8.34 -0.79 -7.23
CA ARG A 585 -8.61 0.60 -7.66
C ARG A 585 -9.19 0.69 -9.08
N SER A 586 -9.72 -0.42 -9.61
CA SER A 586 -10.30 -0.45 -10.96
C SER A 586 -11.57 0.41 -11.06
N PRO A 587 -11.67 1.31 -12.05
CA PRO A 587 -12.92 2.05 -12.30
C PRO A 587 -14.08 1.14 -12.74
N LEU A 588 -13.82 -0.09 -13.21
CA LEU A 588 -14.87 -1.06 -13.54
C LEU A 588 -15.68 -1.51 -12.31
N LEU A 589 -15.13 -1.36 -11.10
CA LEU A 589 -15.79 -1.71 -9.85
C LEU A 589 -16.84 -0.67 -9.39
N GLY A 590 -16.98 0.45 -10.11
CA GLY A 590 -18.02 1.45 -9.81
C GLY A 590 -17.93 2.05 -8.40
N GLY A 591 -16.71 2.16 -7.86
CA GLY A 591 -16.45 2.63 -6.49
C GLY A 591 -16.52 1.55 -5.39
N ARG A 592 -17.00 0.34 -5.68
CA ARG A 592 -17.08 -0.76 -4.71
C ARG A 592 -15.69 -1.11 -4.14
N TYR A 593 -15.62 -1.30 -2.84
CA TYR A 593 -14.42 -1.70 -2.14
C TYR A 593 -14.21 -3.22 -2.22
N VAL A 594 -13.20 -3.66 -2.98
CA VAL A 594 -12.82 -5.07 -3.14
C VAL A 594 -11.43 -5.28 -2.57
N ALA A 595 -11.32 -5.70 -1.31
CA ALA A 595 -10.06 -5.94 -0.62
C ALA A 595 -9.58 -7.40 -0.67
N HIS A 596 -10.49 -8.35 -0.89
CA HIS A 596 -10.19 -9.77 -1.03
C HIS A 596 -10.38 -10.23 -2.47
N ILE A 597 -9.68 -11.29 -2.88
CA ILE A 597 -9.69 -11.76 -4.27
C ILE A 597 -10.96 -12.54 -4.61
N GLU A 598 -11.56 -13.15 -3.59
CA GLU A 598 -12.84 -13.84 -3.58
C GLU A 598 -14.02 -12.90 -3.90
N ASP A 599 -13.95 -11.65 -3.44
CA ASP A 599 -14.99 -10.62 -3.65
C ASP A 599 -14.99 -10.05 -5.07
N LEU A 600 -13.92 -10.26 -5.86
CA LEU A 600 -13.74 -9.59 -7.16
C LEU A 600 -14.79 -10.01 -8.20
N LEU A 601 -15.03 -11.31 -8.37
CA LEU A 601 -16.02 -11.78 -9.36
C LEU A 601 -17.47 -11.48 -8.91
N PRO A 602 -17.87 -11.67 -7.64
CA PRO A 602 -19.15 -11.20 -7.12
C PRO A 602 -19.35 -9.67 -7.28
N ALA A 603 -18.31 -8.87 -7.07
CA ALA A 603 -18.40 -7.42 -7.28
C ALA A 603 -18.64 -7.08 -8.75
N LEU A 604 -17.90 -7.69 -9.70
CA LEU A 604 -18.10 -7.49 -11.13
C LEU A 604 -19.49 -7.96 -11.63
N ASP A 605 -20.01 -9.04 -11.06
CA ASP A 605 -21.33 -9.58 -11.40
C ASP A 605 -22.47 -8.56 -11.21
N LEU A 606 -22.42 -7.87 -10.07
CA LEU A 606 -23.48 -6.96 -9.62
C LEU A 606 -23.56 -5.64 -10.40
N ILE A 607 -22.51 -5.27 -11.15
CA ILE A 607 -22.41 -3.97 -11.85
C ILE A 607 -22.90 -4.07 -13.31
N GLU A 608 -23.13 -5.28 -13.85
CA GLU A 608 -23.52 -5.53 -15.26
C GLU A 608 -24.66 -4.62 -15.76
N LYS A 609 -25.62 -4.30 -14.88
CA LYS A 609 -26.79 -3.45 -15.17
C LYS A 609 -26.43 -2.01 -15.59
N ASN A 610 -25.21 -1.54 -15.28
CA ASN A 610 -24.80 -0.14 -15.36
C ASN A 610 -23.65 0.14 -16.37
N ILE A 611 -23.17 -0.87 -17.12
CA ILE A 611 -21.96 -0.77 -17.96
C ILE A 611 -22.28 -0.85 -19.46
N ASP A 612 -21.49 -0.20 -20.32
CA ASP A 612 -21.54 -0.50 -21.77
C ASP A 612 -21.01 -1.92 -22.03
N SER A 613 -21.91 -2.79 -22.49
CA SER A 613 -21.65 -4.10 -23.10
C SER A 613 -20.32 -4.29 -23.88
N LYS A 614 -19.80 -3.22 -24.51
CA LYS A 614 -18.55 -3.22 -25.30
C LYS A 614 -17.28 -3.08 -24.46
N GLN A 615 -17.37 -2.53 -23.26
CA GLN A 615 -16.24 -2.38 -22.34
C GLN A 615 -15.87 -3.77 -21.82
N ARG A 616 -14.59 -4.18 -21.89
CA ARG A 616 -14.16 -5.48 -21.35
C ARG A 616 -14.30 -5.49 -19.82
N PRO A 617 -14.68 -6.61 -19.16
CA PRO A 617 -14.76 -6.75 -17.71
C PRO A 617 -13.37 -6.87 -17.04
N TYR A 618 -12.37 -6.19 -17.59
CA TYR A 618 -10.97 -6.40 -17.30
C TYR A 618 -10.16 -5.15 -17.68
N ASP A 619 -9.27 -4.71 -16.78
CA ASP A 619 -8.35 -3.61 -16.98
C ASP A 619 -7.01 -3.86 -16.27
N ARG A 620 -6.09 -2.87 -16.31
CA ARG A 620 -4.75 -2.99 -15.71
C ARG A 620 -4.76 -3.14 -14.19
N HIS A 621 -5.73 -2.55 -13.48
CA HIS A 621 -5.87 -2.67 -12.04
C HIS A 621 -6.44 -4.03 -11.64
N ILE A 622 -7.45 -4.53 -12.37
CA ILE A 622 -7.99 -5.89 -12.18
C ILE A 622 -6.88 -6.92 -12.42
N ALA A 623 -6.19 -6.81 -13.55
CA ALA A 623 -5.10 -7.72 -13.92
C ALA A 623 -4.00 -7.76 -12.85
N ALA A 624 -3.54 -6.60 -12.40
CA ALA A 624 -2.50 -6.47 -11.38
C ALA A 624 -2.95 -6.96 -9.99
N PHE A 625 -4.21 -6.70 -9.62
CA PHE A 625 -4.78 -7.16 -8.35
C PHE A 625 -4.93 -8.68 -8.32
N ILE A 626 -5.41 -9.31 -9.39
CA ILE A 626 -5.47 -10.77 -9.50
C ILE A 626 -4.06 -11.37 -9.38
N ALA A 627 -3.10 -10.80 -10.11
CA ALA A 627 -1.75 -11.34 -10.18
C ALA A 627 -0.96 -11.24 -8.87
N SER A 628 -1.24 -10.26 -8.00
CA SER A 628 -0.61 -10.14 -6.68
C SER A 628 -1.32 -10.90 -5.56
N HIS A 629 -2.43 -11.58 -5.84
CA HIS A 629 -3.21 -12.34 -4.85
C HIS A 629 -3.34 -13.84 -5.20
N ILE A 630 -2.91 -14.27 -6.38
CA ILE A 630 -2.95 -15.68 -6.81
C ILE A 630 -1.53 -16.20 -7.07
N ASN A 631 -1.06 -17.09 -6.19
CA ASN A 631 0.25 -17.74 -6.25
C ASN A 631 0.38 -18.81 -7.36
N SER A 632 -0.23 -18.58 -8.53
CA SER A 632 -0.19 -19.47 -9.69
C SER A 632 0.54 -18.79 -10.84
N ASP A 633 1.26 -19.55 -11.66
CA ASP A 633 1.85 -19.04 -12.89
C ASP A 633 0.75 -18.72 -13.90
N ILE A 634 0.29 -17.47 -13.90
CA ILE A 634 -0.71 -16.92 -14.81
C ILE A 634 -0.10 -15.92 -15.80
N ASP A 635 1.22 -15.76 -15.82
CA ASP A 635 1.92 -14.75 -16.63
C ASP A 635 1.58 -14.90 -18.13
N GLU A 636 1.51 -16.13 -18.64
CA GLU A 636 1.11 -16.40 -20.03
C GLU A 636 -0.35 -15.99 -20.30
N LEU A 637 -1.27 -16.23 -19.35
CA LEU A 637 -2.68 -15.82 -19.49
C LEU A 637 -2.82 -14.29 -19.42
N LEU A 638 -2.07 -13.62 -18.56
CA LEU A 638 -2.02 -12.17 -18.44
C LEU A 638 -1.53 -11.53 -19.75
N ASP A 639 -0.44 -12.03 -20.33
CA ASP A 639 0.06 -11.57 -21.64
C ASP A 639 -0.98 -11.84 -22.76
N GLN A 640 -1.68 -12.99 -22.75
CA GLN A 640 -2.78 -13.27 -23.71
C GLN A 640 -3.97 -12.30 -23.57
N THR A 641 -4.28 -11.77 -22.37
CA THR A 641 -5.36 -10.75 -22.22
C THR A 641 -5.07 -9.44 -22.97
N ALA A 642 -3.81 -9.19 -23.32
CA ALA A 642 -3.33 -8.02 -24.03
C ALA A 642 -3.26 -8.18 -25.55
N ASP A 643 -3.61 -9.35 -26.10
CA ASP A 643 -3.47 -9.61 -27.54
C ASP A 643 -4.32 -8.65 -28.39
N SER A 644 -3.75 -8.33 -29.55
CA SER A 644 -4.38 -7.63 -30.67
C SER A 644 -5.58 -8.36 -31.29
N ASP A 645 -5.66 -9.69 -31.19
CA ASP A 645 -6.85 -10.44 -31.57
C ASP A 645 -7.86 -10.47 -30.41
N ASP A 646 -9.00 -9.79 -30.61
CA ASP A 646 -10.15 -9.79 -29.70
C ASP A 646 -10.58 -11.21 -29.27
N ALA A 647 -10.40 -12.23 -30.12
CA ALA A 647 -10.75 -13.61 -29.80
C ALA A 647 -9.78 -14.24 -28.80
N VAL A 648 -8.47 -13.98 -28.93
CA VAL A 648 -7.47 -14.47 -27.96
C VAL A 648 -7.67 -13.76 -26.63
N ALA A 649 -7.76 -12.43 -26.65
CA ALA A 649 -7.86 -11.63 -25.44
C ALA A 649 -9.17 -11.87 -24.65
N ALA A 650 -10.33 -11.97 -25.33
CA ALA A 650 -11.59 -12.27 -24.66
C ALA A 650 -11.61 -13.68 -24.06
N LEU A 651 -11.01 -14.67 -24.75
CA LEU A 651 -10.93 -16.04 -24.27
C LEU A 651 -9.95 -16.18 -23.10
N ALA A 652 -8.85 -15.42 -23.08
CA ALA A 652 -7.90 -15.39 -21.96
C ALA A 652 -8.54 -14.83 -20.67
N VAL A 653 -9.36 -13.77 -20.77
CA VAL A 653 -10.13 -13.26 -19.62
C VAL A 653 -11.14 -14.29 -19.12
N LEU A 654 -11.84 -14.99 -20.03
CA LEU A 654 -12.75 -16.09 -19.64
C LEU A 654 -12.00 -17.25 -18.97
N LYS A 655 -10.80 -17.62 -19.45
CA LYS A 655 -9.93 -18.64 -18.81
C LYS A 655 -9.54 -18.25 -17.39
N LEU A 656 -9.08 -17.01 -17.21
CA LEU A 656 -8.67 -16.48 -15.91
C LEU A 656 -9.84 -16.54 -14.91
N TYR A 657 -11.01 -16.04 -15.28
CA TYR A 657 -12.17 -16.01 -14.38
C TYR A 657 -12.82 -17.39 -14.15
N ALA A 658 -12.83 -18.28 -15.14
CA ALA A 658 -13.24 -19.67 -14.93
C ALA A 658 -12.28 -20.42 -13.97
N SER A 659 -10.96 -20.19 -14.10
CA SER A 659 -9.95 -20.74 -13.20
C SER A 659 -10.12 -20.19 -11.77
N MET A 660 -10.36 -18.89 -11.62
CA MET A 660 -10.66 -18.27 -10.32
C MET A 660 -11.93 -18.83 -9.68
N GLN A 661 -13.03 -18.98 -10.44
CA GLN A 661 -14.30 -19.49 -9.92
C GLN A 661 -14.16 -20.92 -9.37
N VAL A 662 -13.34 -21.77 -10.01
CA VAL A 662 -13.02 -23.12 -9.53
C VAL A 662 -12.06 -23.09 -8.34
N THR A 663 -10.94 -22.38 -8.45
CA THR A 663 -9.85 -22.38 -7.45
C THR A 663 -10.30 -21.76 -6.13
N LEU A 664 -11.10 -20.70 -6.17
CA LEU A 664 -11.62 -19.99 -5.00
C LEU A 664 -13.04 -20.45 -4.60
N GLN A 665 -13.57 -21.51 -5.23
CA GLN A 665 -14.89 -22.11 -4.96
C GLN A 665 -16.05 -21.10 -4.95
N LEU A 666 -16.03 -20.15 -5.89
CA LEU A 666 -16.99 -19.04 -5.94
C LEU A 666 -18.33 -19.48 -6.55
N LYS A 667 -19.41 -18.85 -6.07
CA LYS A 667 -20.79 -19.07 -6.55
C LYS A 667 -20.97 -18.64 -8.01
N GLU A 668 -22.11 -18.99 -8.59
CA GLU A 668 -22.47 -18.67 -9.96
C GLU A 668 -22.62 -17.15 -10.19
N THR A 669 -21.99 -16.64 -11.25
CA THR A 669 -21.94 -15.21 -11.60
C THR A 669 -22.68 -14.96 -12.92
N THR A 670 -24.00 -14.75 -12.83
CA THR A 670 -24.89 -14.63 -13.99
C THR A 670 -24.76 -13.32 -14.77
N GLY A 671 -24.46 -12.20 -14.10
CA GLY A 671 -24.17 -10.91 -14.71
C GLY A 671 -22.80 -10.89 -15.40
N LEU A 672 -21.74 -11.35 -14.71
CA LEU A 672 -20.41 -11.46 -15.30
C LEU A 672 -20.39 -12.45 -16.47
N SER A 673 -21.09 -13.59 -16.34
CA SER A 673 -21.28 -14.54 -17.46
C SER A 673 -21.99 -13.89 -18.65
N LYS A 674 -23.02 -13.07 -18.43
CA LYS A 674 -23.72 -12.33 -19.49
C LYS A 674 -22.83 -11.30 -20.17
N TRP A 675 -22.02 -10.57 -19.40
CA TRP A 675 -21.06 -9.58 -19.90
C TRP A 675 -19.97 -10.23 -20.75
N LEU A 676 -19.33 -11.30 -20.24
CA LEU A 676 -18.35 -12.11 -20.98
C LEU A 676 -18.97 -12.76 -22.22
N GLY A 677 -20.16 -13.37 -22.10
CA GLY A 677 -20.88 -14.02 -23.19
C GLY A 677 -21.19 -13.08 -24.35
N GLY A 678 -21.50 -11.81 -24.07
CA GLY A 678 -21.64 -10.76 -25.10
C GLY A 678 -20.35 -10.50 -25.89
N GLN A 679 -19.19 -10.79 -25.30
CA GLN A 679 -17.86 -10.57 -25.88
C GLN A 679 -17.27 -11.81 -26.55
N MET A 680 -17.94 -12.97 -26.50
CA MET A 680 -17.49 -14.20 -27.17
C MET A 680 -17.72 -14.22 -28.70
N GLY A 681 -18.33 -13.17 -29.26
CA GLY A 681 -18.57 -13.03 -30.70
C GLY A 681 -17.32 -13.20 -31.61
N PRO A 682 -16.13 -12.70 -31.26
CA PRO A 682 -14.88 -12.96 -31.99
C PRO A 682 -14.46 -14.44 -31.92
N VAL A 683 -14.53 -15.06 -30.74
CA VAL A 683 -14.20 -16.49 -30.52
C VAL A 683 -15.09 -17.38 -31.38
N ILE A 684 -16.39 -17.12 -31.42
CA ILE A 684 -17.34 -17.85 -32.28
C ILE A 684 -16.98 -17.68 -33.77
N ARG A 685 -16.48 -16.51 -34.20
CA ARG A 685 -16.06 -16.28 -35.60
C ARG A 685 -14.78 -17.02 -36.01
N LEU A 686 -14.03 -17.62 -35.08
CA LEU A 686 -12.89 -18.48 -35.43
C LEU A 686 -13.34 -19.74 -36.20
N TYR A 687 -14.50 -20.32 -35.83
CA TYR A 687 -15.11 -21.45 -36.52
C TYR A 687 -15.58 -21.06 -37.94
N LYS A 688 -15.23 -21.87 -38.93
CA LYS A 688 -15.53 -21.65 -40.35
C LYS A 688 -16.96 -22.09 -40.69
N SER A 689 -17.45 -23.18 -40.12
CA SER A 689 -18.81 -23.67 -40.40
C SER A 689 -19.88 -22.68 -39.97
N ARG A 690 -20.88 -22.48 -40.84
CA ARG A 690 -22.10 -21.70 -40.52
C ARG A 690 -23.05 -22.48 -39.61
N GLY A 691 -22.94 -23.81 -39.56
CA GLY A 691 -23.69 -24.66 -38.65
C GLY A 691 -23.15 -24.58 -37.23
N THR A 692 -21.84 -24.77 -37.07
CA THR A 692 -21.15 -24.70 -35.77
C THR A 692 -21.36 -23.33 -35.12
N ARG A 693 -21.19 -22.24 -35.88
CA ARG A 693 -21.42 -20.87 -35.37
C ARG A 693 -22.85 -20.65 -34.87
N ARG A 694 -23.87 -21.01 -35.65
CA ARG A 694 -25.28 -20.93 -35.23
C ARG A 694 -25.61 -21.77 -34.00
N ARG A 695 -24.94 -22.92 -33.81
CA ARG A 695 -25.05 -23.73 -32.60
C ARG A 695 -24.48 -22.96 -31.40
N LEU A 696 -23.24 -22.46 -31.50
CA LEU A 696 -22.60 -21.71 -30.42
C LEU A 696 -23.38 -20.43 -30.05
N GLU A 697 -23.86 -19.69 -31.05
CA GLU A 697 -24.75 -18.51 -30.90
C GLU A 697 -26.07 -18.84 -30.15
N ALA A 698 -26.53 -20.09 -30.19
CA ALA A 698 -27.76 -20.56 -29.52
C ALA A 698 -27.51 -21.24 -28.16
N GLU A 699 -26.33 -21.82 -27.93
CA GLU A 699 -25.96 -22.48 -26.67
C GLU A 699 -25.37 -21.49 -25.64
N VAL A 700 -24.53 -20.54 -26.07
CA VAL A 700 -23.92 -19.53 -25.17
C VAL A 700 -24.98 -18.80 -24.32
N PRO A 701 -26.11 -18.30 -24.86
CA PRO A 701 -27.16 -17.65 -24.06
C PRO A 701 -27.89 -18.55 -23.06
N LYS A 702 -27.64 -19.87 -23.04
CA LYS A 702 -28.14 -20.80 -22.03
C LYS A 702 -27.14 -20.89 -20.86
N LEU A 703 -25.87 -21.16 -21.15
CA LEU A 703 -24.80 -21.25 -20.14
C LEU A 703 -24.63 -19.92 -19.38
N VAL A 704 -24.76 -18.79 -20.09
CA VAL A 704 -24.84 -17.44 -19.52
C VAL A 704 -25.86 -17.31 -18.38
N ARG A 705 -26.98 -18.05 -18.43
CA ARG A 705 -28.04 -18.01 -17.39
C ARG A 705 -27.76 -18.93 -16.21
N ILE A 706 -26.80 -19.85 -16.34
CA ILE A 706 -26.34 -20.70 -15.25
C ILE A 706 -25.38 -19.91 -14.37
N GLY A 707 -24.48 -19.12 -14.96
CA GLY A 707 -23.47 -18.33 -14.23
C GLY A 707 -22.18 -19.09 -13.91
N TRP A 708 -22.02 -20.30 -14.44
CA TRP A 708 -20.82 -21.12 -14.28
C TRP A 708 -19.88 -20.92 -15.50
N LEU A 709 -18.78 -20.19 -15.28
CA LEU A 709 -17.82 -19.81 -16.32
C LEU A 709 -17.04 -21.01 -16.91
N PRO A 710 -16.70 -22.08 -16.16
CA PRO A 710 -16.06 -23.27 -16.73
C PRO A 710 -16.88 -23.96 -17.82
N ASP A 711 -18.20 -24.00 -17.73
CA ASP A 711 -19.06 -24.55 -18.79
C ASP A 711 -19.01 -23.69 -20.05
N LEU A 712 -19.05 -22.36 -19.88
CA LEU A 712 -18.95 -21.41 -20.99
C LEU A 712 -17.58 -21.49 -21.67
N LEU A 713 -16.51 -21.70 -20.91
CA LEU A 713 -15.16 -21.95 -21.41
C LEU A 713 -15.09 -23.28 -22.18
N GLY A 714 -15.61 -24.37 -21.59
CA GLY A 714 -15.61 -25.71 -22.21
C GLY A 714 -16.39 -25.77 -23.52
N LEU A 715 -17.41 -24.93 -23.71
CA LEU A 715 -18.13 -24.79 -24.99
C LEU A 715 -17.32 -24.07 -26.07
N LEU A 716 -16.35 -23.22 -25.71
CA LEU A 716 -15.70 -22.26 -26.60
C LEU A 716 -14.20 -22.50 -26.86
N ASP A 717 -13.50 -23.20 -25.95
CA ASP A 717 -12.08 -23.55 -26.13
C ASP A 717 -11.84 -24.98 -26.64
N ASP A 718 -12.82 -25.57 -27.31
CA ASP A 718 -12.69 -26.89 -27.95
C ASP A 718 -11.67 -26.84 -29.12
N TYR A 719 -10.43 -27.25 -28.85
CA TYR A 719 -9.32 -27.28 -29.81
C TYR A 719 -9.56 -28.29 -30.94
N ASP A 720 -10.01 -29.51 -30.60
CA ASP A 720 -10.23 -30.57 -31.58
C ASP A 720 -11.39 -30.24 -32.53
N ALA A 721 -12.47 -29.63 -32.03
CA ALA A 721 -13.52 -29.11 -32.89
C ALA A 721 -13.06 -27.94 -33.77
N ARG A 722 -12.14 -27.07 -33.30
CA ARG A 722 -11.57 -25.99 -34.15
C ARG A 722 -10.67 -26.54 -35.26
N ILE A 723 -9.88 -27.58 -34.98
CA ILE A 723 -9.13 -28.30 -36.02
C ILE A 723 -10.10 -28.94 -37.01
N LYS A 724 -11.08 -29.73 -36.52
CA LYS A 724 -12.01 -30.44 -37.39
C LYS A 724 -12.82 -29.47 -38.27
N ASP A 725 -13.40 -28.42 -37.69
CA ASP A 725 -14.19 -27.42 -38.43
C ASP A 725 -13.35 -26.67 -39.49
N SER A 726 -12.03 -26.59 -39.29
CA SER A 726 -11.08 -26.06 -40.28
C SER A 726 -10.73 -27.09 -41.38
N GLY A 727 -10.68 -28.38 -41.06
CA GLY A 727 -10.52 -29.48 -42.02
C GLY A 727 -11.78 -29.67 -42.89
N ASP A 728 -12.94 -29.84 -42.25
CA ASP A 728 -14.27 -29.92 -42.91
C ASP A 728 -14.49 -28.73 -43.88
N TYR A 729 -13.93 -27.55 -43.58
CA TYR A 729 -13.97 -26.36 -44.45
C TYR A 729 -12.93 -26.36 -45.60
N ALA A 730 -11.78 -27.02 -45.42
CA ALA A 730 -10.81 -27.22 -46.50
C ALA A 730 -11.37 -28.22 -47.53
N ASP A 731 -11.88 -29.35 -47.06
CA ASP A 731 -12.51 -30.40 -47.88
C ASP A 731 -13.70 -29.83 -48.68
N ALA A 732 -14.60 -29.09 -48.03
CA ALA A 732 -15.74 -28.44 -48.69
C ALA A 732 -15.33 -27.34 -49.69
N ARG A 733 -14.12 -26.77 -49.59
CA ARG A 733 -13.57 -25.84 -50.57
C ARG A 733 -12.97 -26.56 -51.78
N GLU A 734 -12.38 -27.74 -51.57
CA GLU A 734 -11.90 -28.60 -52.65
C GLU A 734 -13.09 -29.16 -53.45
N GLU A 735 -14.11 -29.73 -52.79
CA GLU A 735 -15.36 -30.18 -53.42
C GLU A 735 -16.05 -29.06 -54.21
N PHE A 736 -16.12 -27.84 -53.66
CA PHE A 736 -16.63 -26.69 -54.39
C PHE A 736 -15.80 -26.37 -55.65
N SER A 737 -14.47 -26.44 -55.56
CA SER A 737 -13.59 -26.15 -56.70
C SER A 737 -13.65 -27.24 -57.78
N GLU A 738 -13.87 -28.50 -57.42
CA GLU A 738 -14.13 -29.58 -58.38
C GLU A 738 -15.48 -29.40 -59.08
N ALA A 739 -16.52 -29.04 -58.31
CA ALA A 739 -17.86 -28.78 -58.84
C ALA A 739 -17.90 -27.57 -59.79
N ASP A 740 -17.22 -26.48 -59.46
CA ASP A 740 -17.15 -25.28 -60.31
C ASP A 740 -16.40 -25.58 -61.63
N ALA A 741 -15.29 -26.33 -61.56
CA ALA A 741 -14.55 -26.78 -62.74
C ALA A 741 -15.32 -27.78 -63.63
N GLU A 742 -16.20 -28.62 -63.05
CA GLU A 742 -17.13 -29.45 -63.83
C GLU A 742 -18.27 -28.60 -64.43
N ILE A 743 -18.75 -27.57 -63.74
CA ILE A 743 -19.72 -26.62 -64.28
C ILE A 743 -19.15 -25.85 -65.47
N GLU A 744 -17.91 -25.34 -65.39
CA GLU A 744 -17.21 -24.72 -66.52
C GLU A 744 -17.08 -25.71 -67.70
N ARG A 745 -16.60 -26.94 -67.42
CA ARG A 745 -16.45 -28.01 -68.42
C ARG A 745 -17.77 -28.35 -69.12
N ILE A 746 -18.88 -28.41 -68.38
CA ILE A 746 -20.22 -28.64 -68.93
C ILE A 746 -20.66 -27.44 -69.78
N GLN A 747 -20.40 -26.20 -69.34
CA GLN A 747 -20.77 -24.99 -70.10
C GLN A 747 -20.01 -24.89 -71.42
N GLU A 748 -18.68 -25.09 -71.44
CA GLU A 748 -17.88 -25.12 -72.66
C GLU A 748 -18.39 -26.18 -73.65
N ASN A 749 -18.62 -27.41 -73.16
CA ASN A 749 -19.12 -28.52 -73.97
C ASN A 749 -20.58 -28.32 -74.43
N SER A 750 -21.37 -27.46 -73.78
CA SER A 750 -22.76 -27.16 -74.15
C SER A 750 -22.90 -26.09 -75.24
N THR A 751 -21.81 -25.44 -75.66
CA THR A 751 -21.85 -24.45 -76.74
C THR A 751 -22.16 -25.09 -78.11
N PRO A 752 -22.89 -24.42 -79.03
CA PRO A 752 -23.22 -24.99 -80.34
C PRO A 752 -22.01 -25.31 -81.24
N GLU A 753 -20.87 -24.66 -80.97
CA GLU A 753 -19.63 -24.85 -81.70
C GLU A 753 -18.73 -25.94 -81.08
N SER A 754 -19.07 -26.45 -79.89
CA SER A 754 -18.26 -27.44 -79.17
C SER A 754 -18.03 -28.71 -80.01
N GLU A 755 -16.82 -29.28 -79.91
CA GLU A 755 -16.48 -30.46 -80.70
C GLU A 755 -17.37 -31.66 -80.35
N THR A 756 -17.78 -31.78 -79.07
CA THR A 756 -18.69 -32.82 -78.57
C THR A 756 -20.10 -32.69 -79.14
N VAL A 757 -20.70 -31.49 -79.11
CA VAL A 757 -22.03 -31.24 -79.73
C VAL A 757 -21.97 -31.45 -81.24
N GLN A 758 -20.93 -30.93 -81.92
CA GLN A 758 -20.73 -31.16 -83.35
C GLN A 758 -20.59 -32.66 -83.68
N ARG A 759 -19.90 -33.45 -82.87
CA ARG A 759 -19.68 -34.89 -83.09
C ARG A 759 -20.97 -35.69 -82.89
N GLY A 760 -21.78 -35.35 -81.88
CA GLY A 760 -23.12 -35.89 -81.69
C GLY A 760 -24.06 -35.54 -82.86
N ALA A 761 -24.07 -34.27 -83.30
CA ALA A 761 -24.85 -33.82 -84.45
C ALA A 761 -24.45 -34.53 -85.75
N LYS A 762 -23.14 -34.73 -86.00
CA LYS A 762 -22.61 -35.48 -87.15
C LYS A 762 -23.03 -36.96 -87.10
N GLN A 763 -23.05 -37.59 -85.91
CA GLN A 763 -23.56 -38.97 -85.74
C GLN A 763 -25.07 -39.06 -85.98
N ALA A 764 -25.87 -38.15 -85.42
CA ALA A 764 -27.31 -38.11 -85.64
C ALA A 764 -27.66 -37.90 -87.13
N ALA A 765 -26.96 -36.98 -87.81
CA ALA A 765 -27.10 -36.75 -89.25
C ALA A 765 -26.69 -37.98 -90.08
N ALA A 766 -25.66 -38.71 -89.69
CA ALA A 766 -25.27 -39.96 -90.34
C ALA A 766 -26.34 -41.06 -90.20
N VAL A 767 -26.91 -41.24 -89.00
CA VAL A 767 -28.01 -42.19 -88.79
C VAL A 767 -29.25 -41.79 -89.61
N LEU A 768 -29.60 -40.50 -89.61
CA LEU A 768 -30.74 -40.00 -90.38
C LEU A 768 -30.53 -40.18 -91.89
N SER A 769 -29.31 -39.96 -92.40
CA SER A 769 -29.01 -40.15 -93.82
C SER A 769 -29.01 -41.62 -94.23
N ILE A 770 -28.60 -42.54 -93.34
CA ILE A 770 -28.76 -43.99 -93.54
C ILE A 770 -30.25 -44.35 -93.61
N VAL A 771 -31.09 -43.88 -92.69
CA VAL A 771 -32.53 -44.13 -92.70
C VAL A 771 -33.19 -43.59 -93.98
N ILE A 772 -32.88 -42.37 -94.38
CA ILE A 772 -33.37 -41.77 -95.63
C ILE A 772 -32.89 -42.59 -96.84
N THR A 773 -31.63 -43.03 -96.86
CA THR A 773 -31.09 -43.88 -97.95
C THR A 773 -31.82 -45.22 -98.01
N CYS A 774 -32.10 -45.88 -96.87
CA CYS A 774 -32.89 -47.10 -96.83
C CYS A 774 -34.32 -46.90 -97.36
N ILE A 775 -34.96 -45.77 -97.04
CA ILE A 775 -36.30 -45.41 -97.55
C ILE A 775 -36.26 -45.17 -99.07
N VAL A 776 -35.26 -44.44 -99.57
CA VAL A 776 -35.08 -44.21 -101.02
C VAL A 776 -34.80 -45.51 -101.76
N VAL A 777 -33.95 -46.39 -101.22
CA VAL A 777 -33.66 -47.71 -101.80
C VAL A 777 -34.89 -48.61 -101.79
N THR A 778 -35.72 -48.60 -100.74
CA THR A 778 -37.00 -49.36 -100.76
C THR A 778 -38.02 -48.77 -101.74
N MET A 779 -38.10 -47.44 -101.89
CA MET A 779 -38.91 -46.83 -102.95
C MET A 779 -38.43 -47.18 -104.36
N MET A 780 -37.13 -47.24 -104.61
CA MET A 780 -36.58 -47.68 -105.90
C MET A 780 -36.81 -49.18 -106.17
N PHE A 781 -36.83 -50.02 -105.13
CA PHE A 781 -37.20 -51.43 -105.23
C PHE A 781 -38.72 -51.69 -105.39
N LEU A 782 -39.56 -50.69 -105.10
CA LEU A 782 -41.01 -50.71 -105.32
C LEU A 782 -41.42 -50.05 -106.66
N ALA A 783 -40.45 -49.57 -107.44
CA ALA A 783 -40.65 -48.86 -108.71
C ALA A 783 -40.07 -49.61 -109.94
N ASN A 784 -39.63 -50.86 -109.76
CA ASN A 784 -39.25 -51.83 -110.81
C ASN A 784 -40.07 -53.12 -110.65
#